data_AF-A0A428WTP5-F1
#
_entry.id   AF-A0A428WTP5-F1
#
_cell.length_a   1.000
_cell.length_b   1.000
_cell.length_c   1.000
_cell.angle_alpha   90.00
_cell.angle_beta   90.00
_cell.angle_gamma   90.00
#
_symmetry.space_group_name_H-M   'P 1'
#
loop_
_entity.id
_entity.type
_entity.pdbx_description
1 polymer ?
#
loop_
_entity_poly.entity_id
_entity_poly.type
_entity_poly.pdbx_seq_one_letter_code
_entity_poly.pdbx_strand_id
1 'polypeptide(L)'
;MHRRLSKRRRGRGAMAWLAAIGLATQIAFAGVASAAEDVSPSPAPGTHFLDHAAALAGYADPAWYEANIPFVDLPDATMQNVYYYRWRVWKEHLRYTDPTDGWISTEFLDCCGYAAPYQAINAAAGHQLTEGRWLRDPGYAQDYLRFWLTGPGAGTKPAIDDVNADTTDWAHEYSAWLATSAYGLAQVTGDFAALRELLPALVRQYRGWDKQFNAELGLYWSVPVWDAMEYSASSYESPNPYHGGAGYRPTLNSYQYGDAVAISRIADSAGDHRLAAEYAQRAAGLKAALQKWLWDPHRGFYYAMARDGNPDHRLSGSREQIGFVPWMFGAAGTGNDVAWSQLRDPGGFASAYGPTTAERRSPFFMKDAGGCCRWDGPSWPFATSQTLTGLAGLLDDYPAQATISREDYAAALATYARTQTKDGKPYVAEAHDPDRDAWIYDGRDRSEDYNHSTYTDLVLSGLIGLRPQTGDTLDVRPLAPSTWDHFAAENVPYHGHDVTVLWDRDGRHYGQGAGMRLYVDGRLVRQSAALRNTTIDVGRPRLPRADDLVDDAANPLRTGYPRPITSYTSPYDNAWNALDGKVWYNEVPQNTRWTNYASPNANDFYGVDFGAPTPVGDIRWHGYDDGGGVKPAAAYSLQYWTGSAWQEIPGQVREQARPVGNGVNRITFPVVTTSKVRLVFTNPPGAFVGVTELQSWTPSSPDARIGVGPANANGVVTVKRGIPLDVTVRNTTQSPLVSPRVSLAVPDGWSATPAAGRPAAAIPPGRSWTWNYTLTAPAGAEPGSAATLTATASYRGPGGGTETTHQRQNLQVAHLAGRHDPVGAWRLDEGSGTIAHDTAGAHDATLTGSPAWVPGVTGTALQLDGTGQYAQTSGPVLDTTGNFSVSAWVRLDRTDAWATAVSQDGDPSSGFYLQYSAADNRLAFSTSAGRALSDVAPQTGRWYHLAGVHDADAGSYVLYVDGVAQAKTWNQPAGDAAPGSLAIGRAVSGGRHSDPWPGGVDDVVVWNRVLTATDLA
;
A
#
# COMPACT_ATOMS: atom_id res chain seq x y z
N MET A 1 -22.42 -50.88 53.55
CA MET A 1 -23.37 -51.09 54.66
C MET A 1 -24.48 -50.05 54.55
N HIS A 2 -25.74 -50.49 54.38
CA HIS A 2 -27.06 -49.80 54.43
C HIS A 2 -27.27 -48.38 53.81
N ARG A 3 -28.02 -48.25 52.71
CA ARG A 3 -29.51 -48.16 52.52
C ARG A 3 -30.14 -46.75 52.77
N ARG A 4 -30.40 -46.05 51.64
CA ARG A 4 -31.72 -45.61 51.08
C ARG A 4 -32.77 -44.86 51.92
N LEU A 5 -33.41 -43.88 51.21
CA LEU A 5 -34.82 -43.42 51.25
C LEU A 5 -35.19 -42.38 52.35
N SER A 6 -36.08 -41.39 52.19
CA SER A 6 -36.91 -40.89 51.07
C SER A 6 -37.81 -39.70 51.51
N LYS A 7 -38.44 -39.05 50.52
CA LYS A 7 -39.76 -38.33 50.52
C LYS A 7 -39.81 -36.92 51.12
N ARG A 8 -40.04 -35.87 50.31
CA ARG A 8 -41.28 -35.41 49.62
C ARG A 8 -42.44 -35.04 50.56
N ARG A 9 -42.88 -33.77 50.52
CA ARG A 9 -44.27 -33.41 50.20
C ARG A 9 -44.42 -31.96 49.71
N ARG A 10 -45.35 -31.83 48.76
CA ARG A 10 -45.76 -30.64 48.00
C ARG A 10 -46.86 -29.87 48.75
N GLY A 11 -46.95 -28.56 48.51
CA GLY A 11 -48.17 -27.75 48.63
C GLY A 11 -48.19 -26.72 47.49
N ARG A 12 -49.28 -26.70 46.71
CA ARG A 12 -49.54 -25.83 45.54
C ARG A 12 -50.29 -24.57 46.00
N GLY A 13 -50.10 -23.45 45.29
CA GLY A 13 -50.94 -22.25 45.30
C GLY A 13 -50.46 -21.26 44.24
N ALA A 14 -51.37 -20.69 43.44
CA ALA A 14 -51.13 -20.14 42.10
C ALA A 14 -50.97 -18.60 42.04
N MET A 15 -50.26 -18.16 40.98
CA MET A 15 -50.35 -16.93 40.16
C MET A 15 -50.76 -15.57 40.78
N ALA A 16 -49.92 -14.53 40.61
CA ALA A 16 -49.97 -13.56 39.49
C ALA A 16 -48.95 -12.39 39.64
N TRP A 17 -48.18 -12.14 38.57
CA TRP A 17 -47.57 -10.90 38.01
C TRP A 17 -47.27 -9.66 38.89
N LEU A 18 -45.99 -9.22 38.97
CA LEU A 18 -45.33 -8.15 38.15
C LEU A 18 -43.97 -7.67 38.73
N ALA A 19 -43.04 -7.39 37.81
CA ALA A 19 -41.88 -6.49 37.87
C ALA A 19 -40.72 -6.77 38.86
N ALA A 20 -39.58 -7.24 38.33
CA ALA A 20 -38.27 -7.15 38.97
C ALA A 20 -37.27 -6.47 38.02
N ILE A 21 -36.75 -5.33 38.48
CA ILE A 21 -35.60 -4.60 37.92
C ILE A 21 -34.35 -5.42 38.28
N GLY A 22 -33.58 -5.87 37.28
CA GLY A 22 -32.31 -6.57 37.48
C GLY A 22 -31.14 -5.60 37.41
N LEU A 23 -30.46 -5.37 38.54
CA LEU A 23 -29.12 -4.80 38.58
C LEU A 23 -28.14 -5.80 37.95
N ALA A 24 -27.44 -5.40 36.90
CA ALA A 24 -26.28 -6.11 36.38
C ALA A 24 -25.04 -5.73 37.21
N THR A 25 -24.53 -6.68 38.00
CA THR A 25 -23.24 -6.58 38.68
C THR A 25 -22.11 -6.74 37.67
N GLN A 26 -21.32 -5.67 37.47
CA GLN A 26 -20.01 -5.72 36.84
C GLN A 26 -19.05 -6.55 37.72
N ILE A 27 -18.45 -7.59 37.16
CA ILE A 27 -17.32 -8.29 37.76
C ILE A 27 -16.05 -7.67 37.16
N ALA A 28 -15.30 -6.93 37.97
CA ALA A 28 -13.99 -6.42 37.61
C ALA A 28 -12.97 -7.56 37.59
N PHE A 29 -12.36 -7.83 36.44
CA PHE A 29 -11.16 -8.66 36.35
C PHE A 29 -9.94 -7.78 36.65
N ALA A 30 -9.31 -8.01 37.80
CA ALA A 30 -7.99 -7.46 38.10
C ALA A 30 -6.94 -8.27 37.33
N GLY A 31 -6.53 -7.77 36.16
CA GLY A 31 -5.34 -8.21 35.44
C GLY A 31 -4.14 -7.35 35.85
N VAL A 32 -3.06 -8.01 36.24
CA VAL A 32 -1.78 -7.37 36.62
C VAL A 32 -1.21 -6.67 35.38
N ALA A 33 -0.98 -5.35 35.49
CA ALA A 33 -0.28 -4.59 34.46
C ALA A 33 1.17 -5.10 34.33
N SER A 34 1.50 -5.75 33.22
CA SER A 34 2.90 -5.82 32.78
C SER A 34 3.27 -4.42 32.29
N ALA A 35 4.39 -3.89 32.77
CA ALA A 35 4.97 -2.68 32.19
C ALA A 35 5.20 -2.94 30.69
N ALA A 36 4.64 -2.10 29.83
CA ALA A 36 4.89 -2.15 28.40
C ALA A 36 6.38 -1.87 28.16
N GLU A 37 7.05 -2.78 27.45
CA GLU A 37 8.46 -2.65 27.06
C GLU A 37 8.66 -1.46 26.07
N ASP A 38 9.92 -1.01 25.98
CA ASP A 38 10.36 0.04 25.06
C ASP A 38 10.04 -0.35 23.61
N VAL A 39 9.52 0.61 22.83
CA VAL A 39 9.05 0.48 21.42
C VAL A 39 10.19 0.35 20.41
N SER A 40 11.40 0.22 20.91
CA SER A 40 12.58 -0.02 20.10
C SER A 40 13.29 -1.19 20.73
N PRO A 41 13.75 -2.18 19.94
CA PRO A 41 14.56 -3.27 20.47
C PRO A 41 15.65 -2.65 21.34
N SER A 42 15.59 -2.94 22.65
CA SER A 42 16.46 -2.31 23.64
C SER A 42 17.90 -2.48 23.16
N PRO A 43 18.73 -1.40 23.08
CA PRO A 43 20.09 -1.52 22.58
C PRO A 43 20.90 -2.39 23.55
N ALA A 44 20.92 -3.69 23.26
CA ALA A 44 21.82 -4.69 23.80
C ALA A 44 23.19 -4.52 23.10
N PRO A 45 24.24 -5.29 23.46
CA PRO A 45 25.62 -4.82 23.60
C PRO A 45 26.36 -4.58 22.26
N GLY A 46 25.87 -3.74 21.36
CA GLY A 46 26.54 -3.37 20.11
C GLY A 46 27.83 -2.58 20.33
N THR A 47 28.45 -2.14 19.25
CA THR A 47 29.56 -1.18 19.29
C THR A 47 29.04 0.25 19.20
N HIS A 48 29.88 1.22 19.59
CA HIS A 48 29.58 2.66 19.54
C HIS A 48 30.83 3.42 19.12
N PHE A 49 31.35 3.08 17.93
CA PHE A 49 32.54 3.69 17.34
C PHE A 49 32.18 4.91 16.48
N LEU A 50 30.97 4.95 15.94
CA LEU A 50 30.47 6.04 15.10
C LEU A 50 29.62 7.02 15.91
N ASP A 51 29.60 8.28 15.47
CA ASP A 51 28.72 9.31 16.04
C ASP A 51 27.35 9.25 15.34
N HIS A 52 26.47 8.39 15.86
CA HIS A 52 25.12 8.22 15.32
C HIS A 52 24.31 9.51 15.37
N ALA A 53 24.46 10.30 16.43
CA ALA A 53 23.74 11.56 16.60
C ALA A 53 24.13 12.58 15.52
N ALA A 54 25.41 12.63 15.14
CA ALA A 54 25.87 13.44 14.01
C ALA A 54 25.31 12.94 12.67
N ALA A 55 25.25 11.62 12.46
CA ALA A 55 24.70 11.03 11.23
C ALA A 55 23.20 11.31 11.04
N LEU A 56 22.44 11.37 12.14
CA LEU A 56 20.99 11.62 12.14
C LEU A 56 20.64 13.11 12.33
N ALA A 57 21.62 14.01 12.36
CA ALA A 57 21.36 15.43 12.52
C ALA A 57 20.48 15.96 11.38
N GLY A 58 19.32 16.52 11.74
CA GLY A 58 18.34 17.05 10.77
C GLY A 58 17.31 16.05 10.26
N TYR A 59 17.37 14.79 10.68
CA TYR A 59 16.33 13.79 10.39
C TYR A 59 15.17 13.92 11.38
N ALA A 60 13.94 13.84 10.87
CA ALA A 60 12.74 13.80 11.69
C ALA A 60 12.61 12.43 12.38
N ASP A 61 12.21 12.40 13.64
CA ASP A 61 12.12 11.17 14.44
C ASP A 61 13.41 10.32 14.38
N PRO A 62 14.55 10.84 14.90
CA PRO A 62 15.85 10.17 14.87
C PRO A 62 15.86 8.84 15.65
N ALA A 63 14.99 8.68 16.65
CA ALA A 63 14.92 7.47 17.47
C ALA A 63 14.55 6.23 16.63
N TRP A 64 13.67 6.38 15.63
CA TRP A 64 13.34 5.28 14.73
C TRP A 64 14.56 4.79 13.94
N TYR A 65 15.40 5.72 13.44
CA TYR A 65 16.60 5.35 12.69
C TYR A 65 17.61 4.65 13.61
N GLU A 66 17.87 5.23 14.79
CA GLU A 66 18.74 4.63 15.81
C GLU A 66 18.33 3.18 16.14
N ALA A 67 17.02 2.94 16.25
CA ALA A 67 16.48 1.62 16.53
C ALA A 67 16.57 0.63 15.36
N ASN A 68 16.53 1.11 14.11
CA ASN A 68 16.28 0.24 12.96
C ASN A 68 17.44 0.11 11.96
N ILE A 69 18.19 1.16 11.70
CA ILE A 69 19.15 1.16 10.58
C ILE A 69 20.57 0.79 11.05
N PRO A 70 21.40 0.22 10.16
CA PRO A 70 22.84 0.18 10.36
C PRO A 70 23.48 1.55 10.12
N PHE A 71 24.57 1.84 10.83
CA PHE A 71 25.33 3.08 10.65
C PHE A 71 26.58 2.84 9.83
N VAL A 72 26.93 3.77 8.95
CA VAL A 72 28.14 3.66 8.12
C VAL A 72 29.00 4.92 8.18
N ASP A 73 30.30 4.70 8.02
CA ASP A 73 31.28 5.75 7.77
C ASP A 73 32.07 5.39 6.51
N LEU A 74 31.98 6.23 5.48
CA LEU A 74 32.57 6.01 4.16
C LEU A 74 33.46 7.22 3.78
N PRO A 75 34.66 6.99 3.19
CA PRO A 75 35.51 8.09 2.71
C PRO A 75 34.88 8.98 1.63
N ASP A 76 33.87 8.48 0.91
CA ASP A 76 33.11 9.24 -0.08
C ASP A 76 31.85 9.84 0.58
N ALA A 77 31.87 11.15 0.81
CA ALA A 77 30.79 11.87 1.48
C ALA A 77 29.47 11.86 0.68
N THR A 78 29.52 11.85 -0.66
CA THR A 78 28.30 11.74 -1.48
C THR A 78 27.67 10.38 -1.26
N MET A 79 28.48 9.30 -1.29
CA MET A 79 27.98 7.96 -1.06
C MET A 79 27.35 7.80 0.33
N GLN A 80 27.98 8.37 1.36
CA GLN A 80 27.49 8.35 2.73
C GLN A 80 26.19 9.16 2.89
N ASN A 81 26.14 10.37 2.34
CA ASN A 81 24.95 11.21 2.44
C ASN A 81 23.75 10.56 1.74
N VAL A 82 23.96 9.94 0.57
CA VAL A 82 22.92 9.16 -0.11
C VAL A 82 22.51 7.93 0.70
N TYR A 83 23.44 7.27 1.41
CA TYR A 83 23.10 6.12 2.26
C TYR A 83 22.07 6.47 3.33
N TYR A 84 22.32 7.52 4.12
CA TYR A 84 21.38 7.94 5.16
C TYR A 84 20.09 8.52 4.55
N TYR A 85 20.19 9.28 3.45
CA TYR A 85 19.02 9.77 2.71
C TYR A 85 18.12 8.64 2.23
N ARG A 86 18.70 7.53 1.75
CA ARG A 86 17.94 6.38 1.26
C ARG A 86 17.21 5.61 2.36
N TRP A 87 17.73 5.62 3.58
CA TRP A 87 16.96 5.19 4.75
C TRP A 87 15.79 6.13 5.08
N ARG A 88 15.94 7.44 4.84
CA ARG A 88 14.83 8.40 4.96
C ARG A 88 13.71 8.05 3.99
N VAL A 89 14.06 7.93 2.70
CA VAL A 89 13.16 7.52 1.62
C VAL A 89 12.44 6.25 2.00
N TRP A 90 13.17 5.21 2.41
CA TRP A 90 12.54 3.93 2.75
C TRP A 90 11.54 4.06 3.90
N LYS A 91 11.89 4.77 4.99
CA LYS A 91 10.99 5.01 6.14
C LYS A 91 9.73 5.75 5.72
N GLU A 92 9.91 6.76 4.89
CA GLU A 92 8.85 7.62 4.41
C GLU A 92 7.81 6.88 3.54
N HIS A 93 8.23 5.79 2.89
CA HIS A 93 7.36 4.90 2.12
C HIS A 93 6.68 3.81 2.96
N LEU A 94 6.96 3.73 4.27
CA LEU A 94 6.20 2.88 5.16
C LEU A 94 4.76 3.34 5.27
N ARG A 95 3.85 2.40 5.06
CA ARG A 95 2.42 2.61 5.29
C ARG A 95 1.87 1.48 6.12
N TYR A 96 1.29 1.79 7.27
CA TYR A 96 0.52 0.80 8.02
C TYR A 96 -0.85 0.63 7.38
N THR A 97 -1.25 -0.60 7.10
CA THR A 97 -2.53 -0.87 6.44
C THR A 97 -3.64 -1.04 7.47
N ASP A 98 -3.67 -2.19 8.11
CA ASP A 98 -4.63 -2.56 9.13
C ASP A 98 -4.05 -3.68 10.01
N PRO A 99 -4.66 -4.00 11.17
CA PRO A 99 -4.17 -5.05 12.07
C PRO A 99 -3.93 -6.45 11.48
N THR A 100 -4.52 -6.76 10.33
CA THR A 100 -4.42 -8.07 9.65
C THR A 100 -3.20 -8.14 8.75
N ASP A 101 -2.96 -7.07 7.99
CA ASP A 101 -1.98 -7.01 6.90
C ASP A 101 -0.70 -6.24 7.28
N GLY A 102 -0.73 -5.42 8.33
CA GLY A 102 0.45 -4.80 8.92
C GLY A 102 1.09 -3.72 8.05
N TRP A 103 2.41 -3.76 7.91
CA TRP A 103 3.15 -2.75 7.15
C TRP A 103 3.33 -3.13 5.67
N ILE A 104 3.25 -2.12 4.80
CA ILE A 104 3.71 -2.21 3.41
C ILE A 104 4.75 -1.11 3.11
N SER A 105 5.46 -1.28 1.99
CA SER A 105 6.32 -0.24 1.41
C SER A 105 5.72 0.20 0.08
N THR A 106 5.44 1.49 -0.05
CA THR A 106 4.91 2.09 -1.29
C THR A 106 6.05 2.40 -2.27
N GLU A 107 5.70 2.56 -3.55
CA GLU A 107 6.65 2.94 -4.61
C GLU A 107 6.67 4.46 -4.83
N PHE A 108 5.49 5.06 -4.99
CA PHE A 108 5.25 6.49 -4.94
C PHE A 108 4.67 6.87 -3.57
N LEU A 109 5.05 8.04 -3.02
CA LEU A 109 4.55 8.50 -1.72
C LEU A 109 3.04 8.72 -1.72
N ASP A 110 2.52 9.19 -2.85
CA ASP A 110 1.10 9.17 -3.15
C ASP A 110 0.90 8.68 -4.57
N CYS A 111 0.01 7.69 -4.72
CA CYS A 111 -0.02 6.84 -5.91
C CYS A 111 -1.37 6.85 -6.61
N CYS A 112 -1.36 6.30 -7.83
CA CYS A 112 -2.29 6.53 -8.93
C CYS A 112 -3.15 5.29 -9.25
N GLY A 113 -4.07 5.46 -10.20
CA GLY A 113 -5.20 4.54 -10.45
C GLY A 113 -4.87 3.10 -10.87
N TYR A 114 -3.59 2.74 -11.03
CA TYR A 114 -3.14 1.38 -11.33
C TYR A 114 -2.51 0.67 -10.12
N ALA A 115 -2.49 1.29 -8.94
CA ALA A 115 -1.95 0.63 -7.76
C ALA A 115 -2.89 -0.47 -7.21
N ALA A 116 -2.29 -1.48 -6.61
CA ALA A 116 -2.98 -2.46 -5.78
C ALA A 116 -3.58 -1.79 -4.52
N PRO A 117 -4.40 -2.50 -3.71
CA PRO A 117 -4.94 -1.95 -2.46
C PRO A 117 -3.86 -1.30 -1.59
N TYR A 118 -4.23 -0.21 -0.92
CA TYR A 118 -3.35 0.61 -0.08
C TYR A 118 -2.22 1.34 -0.84
N GLN A 119 -2.36 1.53 -2.16
CA GLN A 119 -1.38 2.20 -3.03
C GLN A 119 -0.06 1.43 -3.23
N ALA A 120 -0.09 0.09 -3.05
CA ALA A 120 1.07 -0.74 -3.29
C ALA A 120 1.27 -1.02 -4.80
N ILE A 121 2.51 -1.06 -5.27
CA ILE A 121 2.89 -1.47 -6.64
C ILE A 121 3.98 -2.55 -6.54
N ASN A 122 3.84 -3.64 -7.28
CA ASN A 122 4.76 -4.78 -7.15
C ASN A 122 6.04 -4.67 -7.99
N ALA A 123 6.15 -3.68 -8.89
CA ALA A 123 7.30 -3.49 -9.79
C ALA A 123 8.64 -3.48 -9.03
N ALA A 124 8.76 -2.67 -7.98
CA ALA A 124 9.96 -2.62 -7.14
C ALA A 124 9.89 -3.48 -5.87
N ALA A 125 8.91 -4.38 -5.70
CA ALA A 125 8.77 -5.16 -4.47
C ALA A 125 10.04 -5.98 -4.15
N GLY A 126 10.71 -6.53 -5.18
CA GLY A 126 11.99 -7.23 -5.00
C GLY A 126 13.13 -6.33 -4.54
N HIS A 127 13.15 -5.06 -4.97
CA HIS A 127 14.11 -4.06 -4.50
C HIS A 127 13.81 -3.66 -3.05
N GLN A 128 12.56 -3.30 -2.76
CA GLN A 128 12.12 -2.82 -1.45
C GLN A 128 12.33 -3.86 -0.35
N LEU A 129 12.08 -5.14 -0.63
CA LEU A 129 12.37 -6.25 0.29
C LEU A 129 13.88 -6.47 0.47
N THR A 130 14.68 -6.27 -0.59
CA THR A 130 16.15 -6.41 -0.53
C THR A 130 16.80 -5.27 0.27
N GLU A 131 16.25 -4.05 0.18
CA GLU A 131 16.68 -2.89 0.98
C GLU A 131 16.23 -3.06 2.45
N GLY A 132 14.94 -3.35 2.66
CA GLY A 132 14.31 -3.43 3.98
C GLY A 132 14.78 -4.61 4.85
N ARG A 133 15.41 -5.64 4.27
CA ARG A 133 15.93 -6.78 5.04
C ARG A 133 16.99 -6.42 6.08
N TRP A 134 17.61 -5.24 5.95
CA TRP A 134 18.65 -4.75 6.87
C TRP A 134 18.10 -3.94 8.04
N LEU A 135 16.78 -3.78 8.13
CA LEU A 135 16.14 -3.19 9.30
C LEU A 135 16.11 -4.18 10.44
N ARG A 136 16.31 -3.67 11.65
CA ARG A 136 16.33 -4.48 12.87
C ARG A 136 14.96 -5.03 13.25
N ASP A 137 13.89 -4.27 13.00
CA ASP A 137 12.54 -4.82 13.06
C ASP A 137 12.23 -5.54 11.74
N PRO A 138 12.17 -6.90 11.73
CA PRO A 138 11.86 -7.65 10.53
C PRO A 138 10.38 -7.54 10.14
N GLY A 139 9.50 -7.07 11.03
CA GLY A 139 8.06 -6.97 10.83
C GLY A 139 7.71 -6.18 9.57
N TYR A 140 8.42 -5.06 9.32
CA TYR A 140 8.16 -4.24 8.14
C TYR A 140 8.30 -5.00 6.81
N ALA A 141 9.39 -5.76 6.64
CA ALA A 141 9.64 -6.51 5.41
C ALA A 141 8.84 -7.83 5.38
N GLN A 142 8.59 -8.45 6.54
CA GLN A 142 7.82 -9.68 6.62
C GLN A 142 6.33 -9.47 6.31
N ASP A 143 5.74 -8.39 6.81
CA ASP A 143 4.35 -8.05 6.52
C ASP A 143 4.18 -7.67 5.06
N TYR A 144 5.09 -6.86 4.52
CA TYR A 144 5.08 -6.51 3.10
C TYR A 144 5.23 -7.73 2.18
N LEU A 145 6.05 -8.71 2.55
CA LEU A 145 6.13 -9.98 1.83
C LEU A 145 4.81 -10.77 1.91
N ARG A 146 4.18 -10.84 3.09
CA ARG A 146 2.88 -11.52 3.28
C ARG A 146 1.77 -10.82 2.50
N PHE A 147 1.79 -9.50 2.40
CA PHE A 147 0.85 -8.71 1.60
C PHE A 147 0.82 -9.21 0.15
N TRP A 148 1.99 -9.36 -0.49
CA TRP A 148 2.09 -9.83 -1.88
C TRP A 148 1.83 -11.33 -2.07
N LEU A 149 2.05 -12.16 -1.05
CA LEU A 149 1.92 -13.63 -1.18
C LEU A 149 0.57 -14.20 -0.71
N THR A 150 -0.03 -13.54 0.27
CA THR A 150 -1.20 -14.05 1.02
C THR A 150 -2.23 -13.00 1.40
N GLY A 151 -1.88 -11.71 1.37
CA GLY A 151 -2.77 -10.59 1.66
C GLY A 151 -3.42 -10.01 0.41
N PRO A 152 -3.94 -8.76 0.47
CA PRO A 152 -4.65 -8.12 -0.63
C PRO A 152 -3.82 -7.94 -1.90
N GLY A 153 -2.49 -7.84 -1.80
CA GLY A 153 -1.58 -7.82 -2.95
C GLY A 153 -1.58 -9.12 -3.75
N ALA A 154 -2.01 -10.25 -3.19
CA ALA A 154 -2.25 -11.50 -3.91
C ALA A 154 -3.70 -11.61 -4.45
N GLY A 155 -4.50 -10.56 -4.28
CA GLY A 155 -5.91 -10.50 -4.67
C GLY A 155 -6.12 -10.30 -6.17
N THR A 156 -7.35 -10.53 -6.62
CA THR A 156 -7.73 -10.43 -8.04
C THR A 156 -7.70 -8.98 -8.53
N LYS A 157 -7.30 -8.79 -9.78
CA LYS A 157 -7.40 -7.52 -10.52
C LYS A 157 -8.04 -7.73 -11.90
N PRO A 158 -8.57 -6.67 -12.53
CA PRO A 158 -8.96 -6.71 -13.94
C PRO A 158 -7.78 -7.08 -14.85
N ALA A 159 -8.05 -7.81 -15.93
CA ALA A 159 -7.08 -8.12 -16.98
C ALA A 159 -7.34 -7.20 -18.18
N ILE A 160 -6.86 -5.96 -18.10
CA ILE A 160 -7.01 -4.91 -19.12
C ILE A 160 -5.67 -4.19 -19.34
N ASP A 161 -5.56 -3.44 -20.44
CA ASP A 161 -4.31 -2.79 -20.84
C ASP A 161 -3.78 -1.79 -19.81
N ASP A 162 -4.63 -1.19 -18.97
CA ASP A 162 -4.20 -0.21 -17.96
C ASP A 162 -3.50 -0.84 -16.74
N VAL A 163 -3.76 -2.12 -16.46
CA VAL A 163 -3.29 -2.83 -15.25
C VAL A 163 -2.82 -4.24 -15.57
N ASN A 164 -2.12 -4.43 -16.68
CA ASN A 164 -1.66 -5.71 -17.23
C ASN A 164 -2.78 -6.68 -17.68
N ALA A 165 -2.99 -6.75 -19.00
CA ALA A 165 -3.97 -7.63 -19.64
C ALA A 165 -3.61 -9.13 -19.62
N ASP A 166 -2.35 -9.48 -19.35
CA ASP A 166 -1.85 -10.86 -19.39
C ASP A 166 -2.03 -11.59 -18.04
N THR A 167 -2.40 -10.88 -16.97
CA THR A 167 -2.46 -11.40 -15.59
C THR A 167 -3.73 -10.98 -14.86
N THR A 168 -4.08 -11.69 -13.78
CA THR A 168 -5.39 -11.57 -13.12
C THR A 168 -5.30 -11.26 -11.62
N ASP A 169 -4.10 -11.03 -11.10
CA ASP A 169 -3.88 -10.68 -9.70
C ASP A 169 -2.75 -9.64 -9.56
N TRP A 170 -2.79 -8.84 -8.50
CA TRP A 170 -1.90 -7.70 -8.30
C TRP A 170 -0.42 -8.10 -8.13
N ALA A 171 -0.13 -9.29 -7.59
CA ALA A 171 1.23 -9.78 -7.42
C ALA A 171 1.92 -10.18 -8.74
N HIS A 172 1.17 -10.22 -9.85
CA HIS A 172 1.66 -10.46 -11.21
C HIS A 172 1.35 -9.29 -12.14
N GLU A 173 1.09 -8.09 -11.62
CA GLU A 173 0.95 -6.90 -12.47
C GLU A 173 2.27 -6.56 -13.17
N TYR A 174 3.35 -6.46 -12.40
CA TYR A 174 4.72 -6.35 -12.92
C TYR A 174 5.53 -7.59 -12.60
N SER A 175 6.60 -7.84 -13.36
CA SER A 175 7.53 -8.94 -13.07
C SER A 175 8.39 -8.64 -11.83
N ALA A 176 8.50 -9.62 -10.93
CA ALA A 176 9.22 -9.49 -9.65
C ALA A 176 9.88 -10.82 -9.21
N TRP A 177 10.87 -10.75 -8.32
CA TRP A 177 11.62 -11.91 -7.79
C TRP A 177 11.34 -12.15 -6.29
N LEU A 178 10.07 -12.43 -5.96
CA LEU A 178 9.61 -12.48 -4.57
C LEU A 178 10.21 -13.65 -3.78
N ALA A 179 10.40 -14.83 -4.39
CA ALA A 179 10.96 -15.97 -3.66
C ALA A 179 12.45 -15.78 -3.35
N THR A 180 13.21 -15.16 -4.27
CA THR A 180 14.60 -14.77 -4.05
C THR A 180 14.70 -13.76 -2.92
N SER A 181 13.83 -12.74 -2.92
CA SER A 181 13.80 -11.70 -1.89
C SER A 181 13.41 -12.27 -0.52
N ALA A 182 12.42 -13.17 -0.47
CA ALA A 182 12.01 -13.87 0.74
C ALA A 182 13.13 -14.73 1.33
N TYR A 183 13.89 -15.44 0.47
CA TYR A 183 15.05 -16.21 0.91
C TYR A 183 16.16 -15.30 1.44
N GLY A 184 16.45 -14.19 0.76
CA GLY A 184 17.43 -13.20 1.21
C GLY A 184 17.06 -12.54 2.54
N LEU A 185 15.77 -12.27 2.77
CA LEU A 185 15.25 -11.77 4.05
C LEU A 185 15.46 -12.79 5.17
N ALA A 186 15.17 -14.07 4.93
CA ALA A 186 15.41 -15.14 5.92
C ALA A 186 16.90 -15.35 6.20
N GLN A 187 17.77 -15.18 5.21
CA GLN A 187 19.22 -15.24 5.43
C GLN A 187 19.74 -14.11 6.33
N VAL A 188 19.11 -12.92 6.34
CA VAL A 188 19.51 -11.81 7.23
C VAL A 188 18.86 -11.93 8.61
N THR A 189 17.58 -12.29 8.67
CA THR A 189 16.84 -12.38 9.94
C THR A 189 17.09 -13.68 10.70
N GLY A 190 17.48 -14.74 9.99
CA GLY A 190 17.56 -16.11 10.52
C GLY A 190 16.20 -16.83 10.61
N ASP A 191 15.10 -16.21 10.18
CA ASP A 191 13.75 -16.77 10.29
C ASP A 191 13.37 -17.68 9.11
N PHE A 192 14.04 -18.83 9.03
CA PHE A 192 13.70 -19.87 8.05
C PHE A 192 12.42 -20.64 8.40
N ALA A 193 11.89 -20.51 9.62
CA ALA A 193 10.64 -21.14 10.00
C ALA A 193 9.47 -20.48 9.28
N ALA A 194 9.33 -19.15 9.41
CA ALA A 194 8.28 -18.40 8.71
C ALA A 194 8.39 -18.55 7.18
N LEU A 195 9.61 -18.55 6.63
CA LEU A 195 9.81 -18.74 5.19
C LEU A 195 9.28 -20.10 4.69
N ARG A 196 9.50 -21.18 5.44
CA ARG A 196 8.99 -22.52 5.06
C ARG A 196 7.47 -22.58 5.06
N GLU A 197 6.80 -21.82 5.92
CA GLU A 197 5.33 -21.73 5.94
C GLU A 197 4.78 -21.01 4.71
N LEU A 198 5.55 -20.06 4.15
CA LEU A 198 5.21 -19.36 2.92
C LEU A 198 5.51 -20.17 1.65
N LEU A 199 6.19 -21.33 1.73
CA LEU A 199 6.56 -22.14 0.56
C LEU A 199 5.37 -22.43 -0.39
N PRO A 200 4.17 -22.82 0.06
CA PRO A 200 3.04 -23.01 -0.84
C PRO A 200 2.60 -21.72 -1.54
N ALA A 201 2.77 -20.54 -0.92
CA ALA A 201 2.45 -19.26 -1.54
C ALA A 201 3.51 -18.83 -2.56
N LEU A 202 4.78 -19.07 -2.25
CA LEU A 202 5.89 -18.87 -3.19
C LEU A 202 5.76 -19.72 -4.45
N VAL A 203 5.26 -20.96 -4.32
CA VAL A 203 4.93 -21.85 -5.45
C VAL A 203 3.67 -21.40 -6.23
N ARG A 204 2.79 -20.58 -5.66
CA ARG A 204 1.59 -20.03 -6.34
C ARG A 204 1.86 -18.74 -7.11
N GLN A 205 2.65 -17.84 -6.52
CA GLN A 205 3.59 -17.00 -7.29
C GLN A 205 4.51 -17.96 -8.10
N TYR A 206 5.56 -17.62 -8.83
CA TYR A 206 6.20 -18.58 -9.75
C TYR A 206 5.33 -19.11 -10.93
N ARG A 207 4.69 -20.30 -10.94
CA ARG A 207 3.26 -20.50 -10.69
C ARG A 207 2.41 -19.64 -11.64
N GLY A 208 2.00 -18.47 -11.18
CA GLY A 208 1.15 -17.56 -11.95
C GLY A 208 1.73 -17.10 -13.29
N TRP A 209 3.06 -17.17 -13.49
CA TRP A 209 3.71 -16.88 -14.77
C TRP A 209 3.69 -18.04 -15.78
N ASP A 210 3.15 -19.22 -15.44
CA ASP A 210 3.17 -20.39 -16.33
C ASP A 210 2.45 -20.14 -17.68
N LYS A 211 1.50 -19.19 -17.76
CA LYS A 211 0.86 -18.79 -19.03
C LYS A 211 1.84 -18.11 -19.98
N GLN A 212 2.89 -17.50 -19.44
CA GLN A 212 3.95 -16.83 -20.17
C GLN A 212 5.11 -17.78 -20.53
N PHE A 213 5.07 -19.04 -20.11
CA PHE A 213 6.13 -20.01 -20.38
C PHE A 213 5.98 -20.65 -21.77
N ASN A 214 7.01 -20.52 -22.61
CA ASN A 214 7.13 -21.26 -23.86
C ASN A 214 7.92 -22.56 -23.62
N ALA A 215 7.25 -23.70 -23.72
CA ALA A 215 7.85 -25.01 -23.49
C ALA A 215 8.88 -25.45 -24.56
N GLU A 216 8.79 -24.95 -25.80
CA GLU A 216 9.72 -25.29 -26.88
C GLU A 216 11.07 -24.59 -26.69
N LEU A 217 11.04 -23.34 -26.24
CA LEU A 217 12.24 -22.54 -25.98
C LEU A 217 12.78 -22.73 -24.56
N GLY A 218 11.90 -23.06 -23.62
CA GLY A 218 12.22 -23.11 -22.19
C GLY A 218 12.37 -21.72 -21.57
N LEU A 219 11.69 -20.71 -22.11
CA LEU A 219 11.77 -19.31 -21.67
C LEU A 219 10.38 -18.75 -21.38
N TYR A 220 10.32 -17.81 -20.44
CA TYR A 220 9.17 -16.94 -20.20
C TYR A 220 9.23 -15.71 -21.11
N TRP A 221 8.09 -15.26 -21.61
CA TRP A 221 7.97 -13.98 -22.32
C TRP A 221 7.33 -12.91 -21.42
N SER A 222 7.65 -11.64 -21.68
CA SER A 222 7.04 -10.47 -21.03
C SER A 222 6.91 -9.34 -22.05
N VAL A 223 6.05 -8.37 -21.77
CA VAL A 223 6.01 -7.09 -22.49
C VAL A 223 6.81 -6.08 -21.65
N PRO A 224 7.66 -5.22 -22.24
CA PRO A 224 8.53 -4.34 -21.48
C PRO A 224 7.82 -3.44 -20.45
N VAL A 225 6.61 -2.94 -20.72
CA VAL A 225 5.82 -2.21 -19.71
C VAL A 225 5.48 -3.05 -18.47
N TRP A 226 5.28 -4.37 -18.62
CA TRP A 226 5.05 -5.31 -17.51
C TRP A 226 6.34 -5.76 -16.81
N ASP A 227 7.50 -5.33 -17.28
CA ASP A 227 8.75 -5.35 -16.51
C ASP A 227 9.01 -4.00 -15.82
N ALA A 228 8.05 -3.07 -15.87
CA ALA A 228 8.19 -1.66 -15.52
C ALA A 228 9.28 -0.96 -16.35
N MET A 229 9.38 -1.29 -17.65
CA MET A 229 10.42 -0.83 -18.58
C MET A 229 9.86 -0.46 -19.97
N GLU A 230 8.79 0.32 -20.01
CA GLU A 230 8.14 0.78 -21.25
C GLU A 230 9.06 1.61 -22.15
N TYR A 231 8.75 1.68 -23.46
CA TYR A 231 9.60 2.37 -24.45
C TYR A 231 11.09 1.98 -24.34
N SER A 232 11.36 0.70 -24.13
CA SER A 232 12.72 0.15 -24.16
C SER A 232 13.27 0.09 -25.59
N ALA A 233 14.59 -0.02 -25.75
CA ALA A 233 15.19 -0.12 -27.08
C ALA A 233 14.67 -1.36 -27.83
N SER A 234 14.39 -2.46 -27.13
CA SER A 234 13.78 -3.65 -27.72
C SER A 234 12.28 -3.50 -28.04
N SER A 235 11.51 -2.67 -27.32
CA SER A 235 10.09 -2.44 -27.66
C SER A 235 9.92 -1.54 -28.90
N TYR A 236 10.88 -0.66 -29.19
CA TYR A 236 10.90 0.16 -30.41
C TYR A 236 11.09 -0.63 -31.71
N GLU A 237 11.44 -1.91 -31.63
CA GLU A 237 11.42 -2.82 -32.78
C GLU A 237 9.99 -3.32 -33.11
N SER A 238 8.99 -2.95 -32.30
CA SER A 238 7.57 -3.25 -32.51
C SER A 238 6.75 -2.04 -32.98
N PRO A 239 5.54 -2.23 -33.56
CA PRO A 239 4.67 -1.12 -33.98
C PRO A 239 4.11 -0.27 -32.83
N ASN A 240 4.04 -0.81 -31.61
CA ASN A 240 3.53 -0.14 -30.42
C ASN A 240 4.58 -0.24 -29.30
N PRO A 241 5.51 0.71 -29.15
CA PRO A 241 6.61 0.57 -28.20
C PRO A 241 6.20 0.67 -26.72
N TYR A 242 4.96 1.03 -26.40
CA TYR A 242 4.45 1.05 -25.02
C TYR A 242 3.90 -0.32 -24.60
N HIS A 243 2.80 -0.78 -25.24
CA HIS A 243 2.18 -2.10 -24.95
C HIS A 243 2.66 -3.25 -25.83
N GLY A 244 3.59 -3.01 -26.76
CA GLY A 244 4.14 -4.01 -27.67
C GLY A 244 5.57 -4.42 -27.32
N GLY A 245 6.20 -5.20 -28.19
CA GLY A 245 7.53 -5.75 -27.95
C GLY A 245 7.52 -6.99 -27.04
N ALA A 246 6.40 -7.73 -27.00
CA ALA A 246 6.33 -9.02 -26.32
C ALA A 246 7.51 -9.91 -26.75
N GLY A 247 8.30 -10.35 -25.76
CA GLY A 247 9.57 -11.00 -26.04
C GLY A 247 10.10 -11.81 -24.87
N TYR A 248 11.01 -12.72 -25.19
CA TYR A 248 11.81 -13.44 -24.21
C TYR A 248 12.94 -12.53 -23.78
N ARG A 249 12.84 -12.01 -22.55
CA ARG A 249 13.73 -10.98 -22.02
C ARG A 249 14.61 -11.55 -20.91
N PRO A 250 15.87 -11.09 -20.77
CA PRO A 250 16.72 -11.46 -19.65
C PRO A 250 16.13 -11.16 -18.26
N THR A 251 15.19 -10.22 -18.13
CA THR A 251 14.47 -9.85 -16.89
C THR A 251 13.71 -11.04 -16.28
N LEU A 252 12.45 -11.28 -16.70
CA LEU A 252 11.56 -12.28 -16.12
C LEU A 252 12.19 -13.68 -16.10
N ASN A 253 13.00 -14.03 -17.10
CA ASN A 253 13.71 -15.32 -17.12
C ASN A 253 14.75 -15.45 -16.00
N SER A 254 15.48 -14.38 -15.68
CA SER A 254 16.43 -14.38 -14.56
C SER A 254 15.71 -14.30 -13.21
N TYR A 255 14.59 -13.56 -13.12
CA TYR A 255 13.76 -13.52 -11.92
C TYR A 255 13.20 -14.92 -11.60
N GLN A 256 12.59 -15.59 -12.58
CA GLN A 256 12.12 -16.97 -12.45
C GLN A 256 13.29 -17.94 -12.18
N TYR A 257 14.48 -17.73 -12.74
CA TYR A 257 15.64 -18.54 -12.37
C TYR A 257 15.97 -18.42 -10.88
N GLY A 258 16.10 -17.18 -10.38
CA GLY A 258 16.37 -16.90 -8.96
C GLY A 258 15.31 -17.50 -8.05
N ASP A 259 14.04 -17.28 -8.38
CA ASP A 259 12.92 -17.76 -7.59
C ASP A 259 12.84 -19.28 -7.59
N ALA A 260 13.17 -19.94 -8.70
CA ALA A 260 13.26 -21.40 -8.74
C ALA A 260 14.40 -21.95 -7.87
N VAL A 261 15.56 -21.28 -7.85
CA VAL A 261 16.67 -21.65 -6.94
C VAL A 261 16.25 -21.48 -5.48
N ALA A 262 15.60 -20.36 -5.14
CA ALA A 262 15.11 -20.10 -3.80
C ALA A 262 14.07 -21.15 -3.36
N ILE A 263 13.03 -21.40 -4.16
CA ILE A 263 11.99 -22.40 -3.87
C ILE A 263 12.61 -23.79 -3.71
N SER A 264 13.58 -24.16 -4.56
CA SER A 264 14.27 -25.44 -4.45
C SER A 264 14.95 -25.61 -3.09
N ARG A 265 15.69 -24.59 -2.64
CA ARG A 265 16.38 -24.59 -1.34
C ARG A 265 15.41 -24.60 -0.16
N ILE A 266 14.33 -23.82 -0.24
CA ILE A 266 13.30 -23.77 0.80
C ILE A 266 12.61 -25.12 0.93
N ALA A 267 12.21 -25.72 -0.20
CA ALA A 267 11.57 -27.03 -0.24
C ALA A 267 12.47 -28.14 0.33
N ASP A 268 13.76 -28.14 -0.01
CA ASP A 268 14.73 -29.09 0.53
C ASP A 268 14.86 -28.95 2.06
N SER A 269 14.95 -27.70 2.55
CA SER A 269 14.99 -27.39 3.99
C SER A 269 13.70 -27.72 4.76
N ALA A 270 12.58 -27.87 4.03
CA ALA A 270 11.29 -28.32 4.55
C ALA A 270 11.10 -29.84 4.46
N GLY A 271 12.05 -30.57 3.86
CA GLY A 271 11.99 -32.02 3.64
C GLY A 271 11.17 -32.43 2.41
N ASP A 272 10.71 -31.50 1.58
CA ASP A 272 10.04 -31.81 0.30
C ASP A 272 11.08 -31.91 -0.83
N HIS A 273 11.87 -32.99 -0.78
CA HIS A 273 12.93 -33.24 -1.78
C HIS A 273 12.40 -33.40 -3.21
N ARG A 274 11.12 -33.77 -3.38
CA ARG A 274 10.50 -33.88 -4.71
C ARG A 274 10.27 -32.51 -5.32
N LEU A 275 9.67 -31.59 -4.55
CA LEU A 275 9.49 -30.21 -4.97
C LEU A 275 10.85 -29.51 -5.16
N ALA A 276 11.82 -29.79 -4.27
CA ALA A 276 13.18 -29.29 -4.41
C ALA A 276 13.80 -29.68 -5.75
N ALA A 277 13.68 -30.96 -6.13
CA ALA A 277 14.18 -31.47 -7.41
C ALA A 277 13.44 -30.88 -8.61
N GLU A 278 12.12 -30.69 -8.54
CA GLU A 278 11.33 -30.04 -9.60
C GLU A 278 11.86 -28.63 -9.88
N TYR A 279 12.02 -27.82 -8.84
CA TYR A 279 12.44 -26.43 -8.99
C TYR A 279 13.94 -26.30 -9.33
N ALA A 280 14.78 -27.22 -8.86
CA ALA A 280 16.17 -27.32 -9.32
C ALA A 280 16.24 -27.61 -10.83
N GLN A 281 15.38 -28.48 -11.35
CA GLN A 281 15.29 -28.78 -12.80
C GLN A 281 14.79 -27.58 -13.59
N ARG A 282 13.77 -26.85 -13.08
CA ARG A 282 13.28 -25.61 -13.71
C ARG A 282 14.38 -24.55 -13.80
N ALA A 283 15.11 -24.32 -12.70
CA ALA A 283 16.24 -23.40 -12.67
C ALA A 283 17.34 -23.82 -13.67
N ALA A 284 17.74 -25.10 -13.67
CA ALA A 284 18.73 -25.60 -14.62
C ALA A 284 18.27 -25.44 -16.09
N GLY A 285 16.99 -25.70 -16.38
CA GLY A 285 16.38 -25.51 -17.69
C GLY A 285 16.42 -24.04 -18.14
N LEU A 286 16.00 -23.11 -17.28
CA LEU A 286 16.04 -21.67 -17.57
C LEU A 286 17.46 -21.17 -17.81
N LYS A 287 18.43 -21.58 -16.99
CA LYS A 287 19.85 -21.23 -17.18
C LYS A 287 20.38 -21.72 -18.53
N ALA A 288 20.05 -22.95 -18.91
CA ALA A 288 20.43 -23.49 -20.22
C ALA A 288 19.74 -22.74 -21.37
N ALA A 289 18.45 -22.38 -21.21
CA ALA A 289 17.69 -21.65 -22.21
C ALA A 289 18.20 -20.21 -22.40
N LEU A 290 18.50 -19.49 -21.30
CA LEU A 290 19.13 -18.17 -21.32
C LEU A 290 20.44 -18.20 -22.11
N GLN A 291 21.30 -19.18 -21.82
CA GLN A 291 22.58 -19.34 -22.52
C GLN A 291 22.41 -19.72 -23.99
N LYS A 292 21.42 -20.54 -24.33
CA LYS A 292 21.20 -21.02 -25.69
C LYS A 292 20.62 -19.94 -26.59
N TRP A 293 19.62 -19.23 -26.08
CA TRP A 293 18.75 -18.39 -26.90
C TRP A 293 19.03 -16.91 -26.73
N LEU A 294 19.38 -16.45 -25.53
CA LEU A 294 19.52 -15.01 -25.24
C LEU A 294 20.97 -14.52 -25.23
N TRP A 295 21.96 -15.41 -25.12
CA TRP A 295 23.37 -15.06 -25.24
C TRP A 295 23.84 -15.06 -26.70
N ASP A 296 24.44 -13.96 -27.13
CA ASP A 296 25.13 -13.88 -28.41
C ASP A 296 26.65 -14.04 -28.21
N PRO A 297 27.28 -15.14 -28.65
CA PRO A 297 28.71 -15.35 -28.46
C PRO A 297 29.58 -14.45 -29.35
N HIS A 298 29.04 -13.88 -30.44
CA HIS A 298 29.77 -12.97 -31.32
C HIS A 298 29.74 -11.53 -30.80
N ARG A 299 28.60 -11.11 -30.26
CA ARG A 299 28.42 -9.78 -29.66
C ARG A 299 28.75 -9.75 -28.16
N GLY A 300 28.95 -10.91 -27.53
CA GLY A 300 29.40 -11.07 -26.15
C GLY A 300 28.42 -10.48 -25.13
N PHE A 301 27.11 -10.65 -25.33
CA PHE A 301 26.11 -10.04 -24.47
C PHE A 301 24.78 -10.82 -24.47
N TYR A 302 23.95 -10.62 -23.44
CA TYR A 302 22.57 -11.13 -23.38
C TYR A 302 21.58 -10.12 -23.96
N TYR A 303 20.73 -10.56 -24.88
CA TYR A 303 19.78 -9.71 -25.60
C TYR A 303 18.33 -10.16 -25.36
N ALA A 304 17.39 -9.22 -25.52
CA ALA A 304 15.99 -9.58 -25.69
C ALA A 304 15.77 -10.24 -27.06
N MET A 305 14.78 -11.13 -27.13
CA MET A 305 14.34 -11.81 -28.35
C MET A 305 12.85 -11.61 -28.54
N ALA A 306 12.43 -10.98 -29.64
CA ALA A 306 11.00 -10.79 -29.93
C ALA A 306 10.28 -12.15 -30.03
N ARG A 307 9.11 -12.25 -29.40
CA ARG A 307 8.24 -13.43 -29.47
C ARG A 307 7.48 -13.47 -30.80
N ASP A 308 6.96 -12.31 -31.19
CA ASP A 308 6.04 -12.18 -32.31
C ASP A 308 6.79 -11.83 -33.60
N GLY A 309 6.37 -12.41 -34.73
CA GLY A 309 6.96 -12.12 -36.04
C GLY A 309 8.44 -12.54 -36.22
N ASN A 310 8.96 -13.41 -35.36
CA ASN A 310 10.39 -13.76 -35.30
C ASN A 310 10.66 -15.28 -35.43
N PRO A 311 10.30 -15.93 -36.56
CA PRO A 311 10.44 -17.38 -36.71
C PRO A 311 11.90 -17.87 -36.70
N ASP A 312 12.86 -16.98 -36.97
CA ASP A 312 14.29 -17.29 -36.96
C ASP A 312 14.94 -17.06 -35.57
N HIS A 313 14.16 -16.67 -34.55
CA HIS A 313 14.64 -16.40 -33.18
C HIS A 313 15.79 -15.38 -33.15
N ARG A 314 15.68 -14.31 -33.93
CA ARG A 314 16.69 -13.25 -33.98
C ARG A 314 16.68 -12.45 -32.69
N LEU A 315 17.87 -12.18 -32.17
CA LEU A 315 18.10 -11.30 -31.03
C LEU A 315 17.97 -9.84 -31.46
N SER A 316 17.50 -8.99 -30.54
CA SER A 316 17.41 -7.53 -30.72
C SER A 316 18.74 -6.90 -31.12
N GLY A 317 18.65 -5.75 -31.79
CA GLY A 317 19.82 -5.03 -32.32
C GLY A 317 20.64 -4.31 -31.25
N SER A 318 20.03 -3.97 -30.12
CA SER A 318 20.62 -3.11 -29.08
C SER A 318 20.88 -3.87 -27.78
N ARG A 319 22.01 -3.59 -27.12
CA ARG A 319 22.25 -4.00 -25.74
C ARG A 319 21.46 -3.11 -24.79
N GLU A 320 20.86 -3.74 -23.79
CA GLU A 320 20.11 -3.10 -22.71
C GLU A 320 20.66 -3.58 -21.37
N GLN A 321 20.57 -2.78 -20.30
CA GLN A 321 21.06 -3.17 -18.97
C GLN A 321 20.44 -4.47 -18.46
N ILE A 322 19.25 -4.83 -18.92
CA ILE A 322 18.62 -6.12 -18.62
C ILE A 322 19.54 -7.31 -18.93
N GLY A 323 20.47 -7.16 -19.89
CA GLY A 323 21.47 -8.17 -20.20
C GLY A 323 22.46 -8.47 -19.07
N PHE A 324 22.57 -7.60 -18.05
CA PHE A 324 23.35 -7.86 -16.83
C PHE A 324 22.59 -8.58 -15.72
N VAL A 325 21.25 -8.59 -15.78
CA VAL A 325 20.39 -9.22 -14.78
C VAL A 325 20.68 -10.71 -14.55
N PRO A 326 21.10 -11.52 -15.55
CA PRO A 326 21.48 -12.91 -15.29
C PRO A 326 22.55 -13.11 -14.22
N TRP A 327 23.49 -12.16 -14.02
CA TRP A 327 24.50 -12.29 -12.97
C TRP A 327 23.96 -12.04 -11.56
N MET A 328 22.91 -11.21 -11.41
CA MET A 328 22.27 -10.93 -10.12
C MET A 328 21.79 -12.20 -9.43
N PHE A 329 21.33 -13.18 -10.21
CA PHE A 329 20.77 -14.44 -9.69
C PHE A 329 21.70 -15.64 -9.84
N GLY A 330 22.86 -15.49 -10.50
CA GLY A 330 23.75 -16.62 -10.83
C GLY A 330 23.35 -17.41 -12.07
N ALA A 331 22.47 -16.85 -12.91
CA ALA A 331 21.98 -17.47 -14.15
C ALA A 331 22.99 -17.35 -15.30
N ALA A 332 23.87 -16.34 -15.29
CA ALA A 332 24.84 -16.12 -16.36
C ALA A 332 25.84 -17.29 -16.51
N GLY A 333 26.30 -17.51 -17.74
CA GLY A 333 27.40 -18.44 -18.04
C GLY A 333 28.74 -17.97 -17.44
N THR A 334 29.58 -18.90 -16.98
CA THR A 334 30.80 -18.58 -16.24
C THR A 334 31.92 -17.94 -17.07
N GLY A 335 31.83 -17.97 -18.40
CA GLY A 335 32.79 -17.33 -19.33
C GLY A 335 32.21 -16.14 -20.09
N ASN A 336 31.09 -15.60 -19.63
CA ASN A 336 30.38 -14.52 -20.30
C ASN A 336 30.79 -13.14 -19.77
N ASP A 337 31.85 -13.06 -18.95
CA ASP A 337 32.29 -11.84 -18.26
C ASP A 337 32.68 -10.71 -19.22
N VAL A 338 33.01 -11.02 -20.48
CA VAL A 338 33.27 -10.04 -21.55
C VAL A 338 32.15 -9.00 -21.70
N ALA A 339 30.90 -9.35 -21.36
CA ALA A 339 29.76 -8.43 -21.37
C ALA A 339 30.00 -7.18 -20.50
N TRP A 340 30.69 -7.34 -19.36
CA TRP A 340 30.96 -6.25 -18.41
C TRP A 340 31.92 -5.19 -18.94
N SER A 341 32.66 -5.48 -20.02
CA SER A 341 33.40 -4.44 -20.74
C SER A 341 32.49 -3.30 -21.19
N GLN A 342 31.22 -3.60 -21.51
CA GLN A 342 30.25 -2.62 -22.00
C GLN A 342 29.81 -1.63 -20.92
N LEU A 343 29.93 -1.97 -19.63
CA LEU A 343 29.60 -1.05 -18.54
C LEU A 343 30.53 0.18 -18.52
N ARG A 344 31.78 0.00 -18.95
CA ARG A 344 32.84 1.03 -18.96
C ARG A 344 33.06 1.67 -20.33
N ASP A 345 32.40 1.13 -21.35
CA ASP A 345 32.53 1.60 -22.72
C ASP A 345 31.66 2.85 -22.94
N PRO A 346 32.22 3.99 -23.38
CA PRO A 346 31.46 5.21 -23.67
C PRO A 346 30.44 5.07 -24.80
N GLY A 347 30.60 4.09 -25.70
CA GLY A 347 29.54 3.73 -26.65
C GLY A 347 28.56 2.68 -26.10
N GLY A 348 28.94 2.02 -25.00
CA GLY A 348 28.16 1.04 -24.27
C GLY A 348 27.25 1.74 -23.27
N PHE A 349 27.43 1.47 -21.98
CA PHE A 349 26.57 2.00 -20.92
C PHE A 349 27.20 3.14 -20.11
N ALA A 350 28.47 3.47 -20.35
CA ALA A 350 29.16 4.49 -19.56
C ALA A 350 28.69 5.91 -19.94
N SER A 351 28.28 6.66 -18.93
CA SER A 351 27.91 8.07 -19.04
C SER A 351 28.26 8.83 -17.74
N ALA A 352 28.14 10.16 -17.75
CA ALA A 352 28.48 10.98 -16.59
C ALA A 352 27.56 10.73 -15.39
N TYR A 353 26.29 10.45 -15.67
CA TYR A 353 25.22 10.14 -14.72
C TYR A 353 24.52 8.85 -15.16
N GLY A 354 25.26 7.74 -15.06
CA GLY A 354 24.87 6.43 -15.56
C GLY A 354 25.03 5.32 -14.52
N PRO A 355 24.95 4.05 -14.94
CA PRO A 355 24.88 3.58 -16.34
C PRO A 355 23.55 3.87 -17.05
N THR A 356 23.56 3.89 -18.38
CA THR A 356 22.37 4.09 -19.25
C THR A 356 21.56 2.81 -19.45
N THR A 357 20.23 2.84 -19.53
CA THR A 357 19.42 1.60 -19.68
C THR A 357 19.60 0.89 -21.02
N ALA A 358 19.97 1.62 -22.08
CA ALA A 358 20.38 1.06 -23.37
C ALA A 358 21.78 1.52 -23.75
N GLU A 359 22.47 0.77 -24.61
CA GLU A 359 23.78 1.20 -25.11
C GLU A 359 23.67 2.49 -25.92
N ARG A 360 24.63 3.40 -25.70
CA ARG A 360 24.65 4.74 -26.32
C ARG A 360 24.77 4.72 -27.84
N ARG A 361 25.28 3.62 -28.40
CA ARG A 361 25.34 3.39 -29.86
C ARG A 361 24.05 2.83 -30.47
N SER A 362 23.00 2.59 -29.68
CA SER A 362 21.71 2.13 -30.19
C SER A 362 21.08 3.18 -31.12
N PRO A 363 20.43 2.78 -32.23
CA PRO A 363 19.64 3.71 -33.04
C PRO A 363 18.39 4.25 -32.30
N PHE A 364 18.04 3.65 -31.16
CA PHE A 364 16.93 4.09 -30.32
C PHE A 364 17.39 4.85 -29.08
N PHE A 365 18.69 5.11 -28.91
CA PHE A 365 19.19 5.76 -27.72
C PHE A 365 18.54 7.12 -27.48
N MET A 366 17.86 7.28 -26.33
CA MET A 366 17.15 8.50 -25.93
C MET A 366 16.12 8.97 -26.98
N LYS A 367 15.47 8.05 -27.69
CA LYS A 367 14.41 8.38 -28.63
C LYS A 367 13.25 9.03 -27.89
N ASP A 368 12.63 10.02 -28.53
CA ASP A 368 11.53 10.74 -27.91
C ASP A 368 10.24 9.88 -27.97
N ALA A 369 9.56 9.77 -26.84
CA ALA A 369 8.27 9.08 -26.69
C ALA A 369 7.08 10.07 -26.66
N GLY A 370 7.33 11.39 -26.66
CA GLY A 370 6.30 12.42 -26.51
C GLY A 370 5.75 12.56 -25.09
N GLY A 371 6.24 11.75 -24.14
CA GLY A 371 5.83 11.73 -22.73
C GLY A 371 6.77 10.87 -21.86
N CYS A 372 6.39 10.71 -20.60
CA CYS A 372 6.96 9.70 -19.70
C CYS A 372 6.45 8.30 -20.12
N CYS A 373 7.16 7.21 -19.84
CA CYS A 373 8.43 7.09 -19.12
C CYS A 373 9.41 6.19 -19.88
N ARG A 374 10.41 6.74 -20.58
CA ARG A 374 11.23 5.95 -21.51
C ARG A 374 12.40 5.20 -20.87
N TRP A 375 12.66 4.00 -21.39
CA TRP A 375 13.74 3.10 -20.93
C TRP A 375 14.80 2.79 -22.00
N ASP A 376 14.86 3.59 -23.06
CA ASP A 376 15.76 3.43 -24.21
C ASP A 376 17.11 4.16 -24.07
N GLY A 377 17.51 4.60 -22.89
CA GLY A 377 18.75 5.37 -22.73
C GLY A 377 18.96 6.08 -21.39
N PRO A 378 17.94 6.63 -20.70
CA PRO A 378 18.15 7.30 -19.42
C PRO A 378 18.82 6.40 -18.39
N SER A 379 19.41 6.97 -17.34
CA SER A 379 19.81 6.19 -16.18
C SER A 379 18.62 6.03 -15.25
N TRP A 380 18.19 4.80 -15.04
CA TRP A 380 17.14 4.45 -14.10
C TRP A 380 17.76 3.85 -12.82
N PRO A 381 17.46 4.37 -11.62
CA PRO A 381 17.88 3.78 -10.36
C PRO A 381 17.53 2.29 -10.24
N PHE A 382 16.36 1.88 -10.74
CA PHE A 382 15.92 0.48 -10.81
C PHE A 382 16.92 -0.42 -11.55
N ALA A 383 17.22 -0.12 -12.81
CA ALA A 383 18.13 -0.96 -13.62
C ALA A 383 19.58 -0.84 -13.15
N THR A 384 20.00 0.34 -12.69
CA THR A 384 21.33 0.55 -12.11
C THR A 384 21.53 -0.32 -10.88
N SER A 385 20.51 -0.44 -10.03
CA SER A 385 20.51 -1.33 -8.87
C SER A 385 20.74 -2.78 -9.27
N GLN A 386 19.96 -3.29 -10.23
CA GLN A 386 20.10 -4.66 -10.72
C GLN A 386 21.48 -4.91 -11.33
N THR A 387 22.01 -3.93 -12.08
CA THR A 387 23.33 -3.99 -12.70
C THR A 387 24.43 -4.07 -11.63
N LEU A 388 24.36 -3.22 -10.59
CA LEU A 388 25.36 -3.23 -9.51
C LEU A 388 25.27 -4.50 -8.64
N THR A 389 24.07 -5.02 -8.38
CA THR A 389 23.91 -6.32 -7.70
C THR A 389 24.49 -7.45 -8.53
N GLY A 390 24.27 -7.44 -9.86
CA GLY A 390 24.88 -8.40 -10.78
C GLY A 390 26.40 -8.30 -10.83
N LEU A 391 26.95 -7.09 -10.78
CA LEU A 391 28.40 -6.86 -10.75
C LEU A 391 29.02 -7.40 -9.46
N ALA A 392 28.38 -7.15 -8.32
CA ALA A 392 28.81 -7.74 -7.04
C ALA A 392 28.77 -9.28 -7.10
N GLY A 393 27.70 -9.85 -7.67
CA GLY A 393 27.59 -11.30 -7.91
C GLY A 393 28.73 -11.87 -8.78
N LEU A 394 29.08 -11.19 -9.88
CA LEU A 394 30.23 -11.58 -10.71
C LEU A 394 31.54 -11.58 -9.90
N LEU A 395 31.79 -10.52 -9.13
CA LEU A 395 33.07 -10.35 -8.44
C LEU A 395 33.24 -11.32 -7.26
N ASP A 396 32.13 -11.78 -6.67
CA ASP A 396 32.15 -12.63 -5.48
C ASP A 396 31.90 -14.12 -5.74
N ASP A 397 31.01 -14.45 -6.67
CA ASP A 397 30.44 -15.79 -6.79
C ASP A 397 30.84 -16.51 -8.10
N TYR A 398 31.45 -15.79 -9.04
CA TYR A 398 31.98 -16.35 -10.29
C TYR A 398 33.49 -16.56 -10.23
N PRO A 399 34.06 -17.39 -11.13
CA PRO A 399 35.50 -17.51 -11.26
C PRO A 399 36.16 -16.14 -11.49
N ALA A 400 37.36 -15.96 -10.93
CA ALA A 400 38.12 -14.72 -11.09
C ALA A 400 38.33 -14.39 -12.58
N GLN A 401 38.12 -13.12 -12.92
CA GLN A 401 38.20 -12.58 -14.27
C GLN A 401 38.92 -11.22 -14.28
N ALA A 402 39.31 -10.74 -15.46
CA ALA A 402 40.09 -9.50 -15.63
C ALA A 402 39.37 -8.40 -16.42
N THR A 403 38.12 -8.63 -16.85
CA THR A 403 37.28 -7.72 -17.61
C THR A 403 36.81 -6.52 -16.78
N ILE A 404 36.47 -6.74 -15.50
CA ILE A 404 35.99 -5.71 -14.57
C ILE A 404 36.48 -5.99 -13.14
N SER A 405 36.78 -4.95 -12.38
CA SER A 405 37.44 -5.03 -11.06
C SER A 405 36.54 -4.55 -9.91
N ARG A 406 37.02 -4.70 -8.67
CA ARG A 406 36.38 -4.14 -7.47
C ARG A 406 36.41 -2.62 -7.48
N GLU A 407 37.49 -2.03 -8.00
CA GLU A 407 37.61 -0.59 -8.23
C GLU A 407 36.54 -0.09 -9.21
N ASP A 408 36.24 -0.86 -10.26
CA ASP A 408 35.17 -0.50 -11.21
C ASP A 408 33.78 -0.57 -10.55
N TYR A 409 33.54 -1.53 -9.64
CA TYR A 409 32.29 -1.57 -8.84
C TYR A 409 32.15 -0.31 -7.98
N ALA A 410 33.19 0.05 -7.22
CA ALA A 410 33.18 1.25 -6.39
C ALA A 410 32.98 2.52 -7.22
N ALA A 411 33.61 2.62 -8.40
CA ALA A 411 33.42 3.75 -9.31
C ALA A 411 31.98 3.83 -9.87
N ALA A 412 31.37 2.70 -10.20
CA ALA A 412 29.99 2.64 -10.69
C ALA A 412 28.99 3.00 -9.57
N LEU A 413 29.21 2.53 -8.34
CA LEU A 413 28.40 2.92 -7.18
C LEU A 413 28.56 4.41 -6.83
N ALA A 414 29.77 4.96 -6.92
CA ALA A 414 29.99 6.41 -6.74
C ALA A 414 29.30 7.24 -7.83
N THR A 415 29.25 6.74 -9.07
CA THR A 415 28.48 7.36 -10.16
C THR A 415 26.99 7.32 -9.85
N TYR A 416 26.46 6.20 -9.37
CA TYR A 416 25.07 6.06 -8.97
C TYR A 416 24.70 6.93 -7.74
N ALA A 417 25.62 7.11 -6.79
CA ALA A 417 25.41 8.06 -5.70
C ALA A 417 25.31 9.50 -6.21
N ARG A 418 26.09 9.85 -7.24
CA ARG A 418 26.04 11.19 -7.86
C ARG A 418 24.73 11.46 -8.58
N THR A 419 24.14 10.46 -9.25
CA THR A 419 22.82 10.63 -9.86
C THR A 419 21.75 10.92 -8.83
N GLN A 420 21.92 10.43 -7.60
CA GLN A 420 21.02 10.67 -6.47
C GLN A 420 21.25 12.00 -5.77
N THR A 421 21.47 13.06 -6.54
CA THR A 421 21.55 14.42 -6.03
C THR A 421 20.73 15.39 -6.88
N LYS A 422 20.32 16.50 -6.26
CA LYS A 422 19.70 17.66 -6.90
C LYS A 422 20.13 18.89 -6.12
N ASP A 423 20.64 19.91 -6.81
CA ASP A 423 21.18 21.13 -6.20
C ASP A 423 22.23 20.86 -5.10
N GLY A 424 23.05 19.83 -5.29
CA GLY A 424 24.11 19.44 -4.35
C GLY A 424 23.61 18.74 -3.06
N LYS A 425 22.32 18.38 -2.99
CA LYS A 425 21.73 17.63 -1.88
C LYS A 425 21.25 16.26 -2.34
N PRO A 426 21.22 15.24 -1.46
CA PRO A 426 20.62 13.95 -1.79
C PRO A 426 19.18 14.08 -2.28
N TYR A 427 18.86 13.43 -3.39
CA TYR A 427 17.55 13.46 -4.04
C TYR A 427 17.42 12.28 -5.01
N VAL A 428 16.29 11.59 -5.02
CA VAL A 428 15.99 10.55 -6.02
C VAL A 428 14.63 10.84 -6.65
N ALA A 429 14.57 10.73 -7.98
CA ALA A 429 13.33 10.69 -8.74
C ALA A 429 13.35 9.48 -9.70
N GLU A 430 12.50 9.47 -10.73
CA GLU A 430 12.29 8.28 -11.55
C GLU A 430 13.48 7.96 -12.47
N ALA A 431 13.96 8.93 -13.26
CA ALA A 431 15.10 8.73 -14.16
C ALA A 431 15.97 9.97 -14.35
N HIS A 432 17.26 9.74 -14.56
CA HIS A 432 18.28 10.77 -14.72
C HIS A 432 18.79 10.84 -16.17
N ASP A 433 19.01 12.05 -16.67
CA ASP A 433 19.68 12.26 -17.96
C ASP A 433 21.11 11.70 -17.91
N PRO A 434 21.57 10.97 -18.95
CA PRO A 434 22.85 10.28 -18.89
C PRO A 434 24.07 11.21 -18.86
N ASP A 435 23.97 12.43 -19.37
CA ASP A 435 25.11 13.35 -19.54
C ASP A 435 24.92 14.69 -18.82
N ARG A 436 23.69 15.09 -18.50
CA ARG A 436 23.37 16.31 -17.75
C ARG A 436 22.96 15.98 -16.33
N ASP A 437 23.32 16.85 -15.39
CA ASP A 437 22.83 16.82 -14.00
C ASP A 437 21.35 17.22 -13.95
N ALA A 438 20.46 16.32 -14.38
CA ALA A 438 19.05 16.60 -14.53
C ALA A 438 18.22 15.32 -14.42
N TRP A 439 17.30 15.32 -13.46
CA TRP A 439 16.17 14.38 -13.45
C TRP A 439 15.20 14.75 -14.58
N ILE A 440 14.73 13.75 -15.33
CA ILE A 440 13.90 13.96 -16.54
C ILE A 440 12.46 13.44 -16.42
N TYR A 441 12.16 12.74 -15.32
CA TYR A 441 10.82 12.33 -14.88
C TYR A 441 10.69 12.72 -13.41
N ASP A 442 10.55 14.03 -13.23
CA ASP A 442 10.65 14.73 -11.94
C ASP A 442 9.39 15.58 -11.74
N GLY A 443 8.24 14.90 -11.72
CA GLY A 443 6.94 15.51 -11.56
C GLY A 443 6.68 15.87 -10.10
N ARG A 444 6.23 17.10 -9.86
CA ARG A 444 5.89 17.58 -8.52
C ARG A 444 4.76 16.75 -7.90
N ASP A 445 4.88 16.46 -6.60
CA ASP A 445 3.91 15.67 -5.81
C ASP A 445 3.76 14.24 -6.36
N ARG A 446 4.81 13.73 -7.03
CA ARG A 446 4.81 12.40 -7.65
C ARG A 446 6.18 11.76 -7.54
N SER A 447 7.18 12.32 -8.21
CA SER A 447 8.46 11.65 -8.44
C SER A 447 9.45 11.87 -7.29
N GLU A 448 9.19 12.80 -6.38
CA GLU A 448 10.05 13.06 -5.22
C GLU A 448 10.23 11.81 -4.36
N ASP A 449 11.48 11.55 -3.97
CA ASP A 449 11.84 10.51 -3.01
C ASP A 449 11.42 9.10 -3.46
N TYR A 450 11.38 8.86 -4.77
CA TYR A 450 10.88 7.64 -5.40
C TYR A 450 11.56 6.33 -4.91
N ASN A 451 10.74 5.39 -4.40
CA ASN A 451 11.20 4.11 -3.83
C ASN A 451 11.10 2.95 -4.82
N HIS A 452 11.90 3.04 -5.89
CA HIS A 452 11.89 2.09 -7.01
C HIS A 452 13.28 1.46 -7.28
N SER A 453 14.14 1.36 -6.25
CA SER A 453 15.53 0.91 -6.42
C SER A 453 16.17 0.49 -5.11
N THR A 454 17.37 -0.12 -5.15
CA THR A 454 18.20 -0.33 -3.95
C THR A 454 19.43 0.57 -3.97
N TYR A 455 19.92 0.98 -2.81
CA TYR A 455 21.21 1.64 -2.64
C TYR A 455 21.90 1.23 -1.34
N THR A 456 21.17 1.19 -0.22
CA THR A 456 21.75 0.82 1.08
C THR A 456 22.21 -0.63 1.07
N ASP A 457 21.48 -1.52 0.38
CA ASP A 457 21.91 -2.90 0.16
C ASP A 457 23.22 -2.97 -0.64
N LEU A 458 23.42 -2.14 -1.66
CA LEU A 458 24.66 -2.16 -2.46
C LEU A 458 25.86 -1.74 -1.61
N VAL A 459 25.67 -0.79 -0.69
CA VAL A 459 26.70 -0.41 0.29
C VAL A 459 26.98 -1.57 1.24
N LEU A 460 25.95 -2.15 1.87
CA LEU A 460 26.13 -3.19 2.89
C LEU A 460 26.60 -4.53 2.30
N SER A 461 25.94 -5.03 1.27
CA SER A 461 26.12 -6.37 0.71
C SER A 461 27.19 -6.47 -0.38
N GLY A 462 27.52 -5.34 -1.01
CA GLY A 462 28.56 -5.23 -2.05
C GLY A 462 29.81 -4.51 -1.54
N LEU A 463 29.71 -3.20 -1.30
CA LEU A 463 30.88 -2.37 -0.97
C LEU A 463 31.58 -2.82 0.33
N ILE A 464 30.82 -2.91 1.42
CA ILE A 464 31.28 -3.47 2.70
C ILE A 464 31.39 -5.00 2.61
N GLY A 465 30.48 -5.62 1.85
CA GLY A 465 30.57 -7.02 1.45
C GLY A 465 29.96 -8.00 2.43
N LEU A 466 28.89 -7.63 3.14
CA LEU A 466 28.14 -8.54 4.02
C LEU A 466 27.38 -9.56 3.16
N ARG A 467 27.72 -10.85 3.25
CA ARG A 467 27.11 -11.93 2.47
C ARG A 467 26.34 -12.88 3.40
N PRO A 468 25.03 -12.67 3.57
CA PRO A 468 24.17 -13.50 4.43
C PRO A 468 24.25 -14.99 4.12
N GLN A 469 24.24 -15.84 5.15
CA GLN A 469 24.29 -17.30 5.06
C GLN A 469 23.03 -17.94 5.68
N THR A 470 22.88 -19.25 5.50
CA THR A 470 21.78 -20.03 6.10
C THR A 470 22.08 -20.61 7.47
N GLY A 471 23.36 -20.78 7.79
CA GLY A 471 23.82 -21.23 9.11
C GLY A 471 24.28 -20.07 10.00
N ASP A 472 24.88 -20.39 11.13
CA ASP A 472 25.29 -19.47 12.20
C ASP A 472 26.47 -18.52 11.83
N THR A 473 26.84 -18.44 10.56
CA THR A 473 28.00 -17.69 10.07
C THR A 473 27.62 -16.52 9.20
N LEU A 474 28.53 -15.55 9.05
CA LEU A 474 28.43 -14.47 8.07
C LEU A 474 29.73 -14.39 7.27
N ASP A 475 29.61 -14.32 5.94
CA ASP A 475 30.73 -14.04 5.06
C ASP A 475 30.88 -12.52 4.88
N VAL A 476 32.12 -12.03 4.94
CA VAL A 476 32.48 -10.64 4.68
C VAL A 476 33.46 -10.62 3.50
N ARG A 477 33.05 -10.07 2.36
CA ARG A 477 33.78 -10.02 1.08
C ARG A 477 33.81 -8.59 0.53
N PRO A 478 34.64 -7.70 1.08
CA PRO A 478 34.58 -6.29 0.72
C PRO A 478 34.95 -6.03 -0.75
N LEU A 479 34.11 -5.27 -1.45
CA LEU A 479 34.39 -4.70 -2.78
C LEU A 479 34.91 -3.26 -2.70
N ALA A 480 35.12 -2.73 -1.48
CA ALA A 480 35.76 -1.44 -1.26
C ALA A 480 37.11 -1.34 -1.99
N PRO A 481 37.40 -0.19 -2.62
CA PRO A 481 38.61 -0.02 -3.42
C PRO A 481 39.85 -0.01 -2.52
N SER A 482 40.95 -0.54 -3.04
CA SER A 482 42.23 -0.64 -2.31
C SER A 482 42.80 0.72 -1.86
N THR A 483 42.34 1.82 -2.46
CA THR A 483 42.72 3.19 -2.09
C THR A 483 42.10 3.66 -0.77
N TRP A 484 40.96 3.12 -0.35
CA TRP A 484 40.32 3.49 0.92
C TRP A 484 41.17 3.09 2.11
N ASP A 485 41.44 4.05 2.97
CA ASP A 485 42.20 3.88 4.21
C ASP A 485 41.31 3.56 5.41
N HIS A 486 40.02 3.88 5.34
CA HIS A 486 39.04 3.52 6.36
C HIS A 486 37.66 3.25 5.77
N PHE A 487 36.82 2.50 6.48
CA PHE A 487 35.36 2.49 6.40
C PHE A 487 34.78 1.70 7.58
N ALA A 488 33.51 1.92 7.91
CA ALA A 488 32.80 1.11 8.90
C ALA A 488 31.33 0.89 8.51
N ALA A 489 30.80 -0.27 8.90
CA ALA A 489 29.38 -0.54 9.05
C ALA A 489 29.17 -1.05 10.48
N GLU A 490 28.48 -0.28 11.31
CA GLU A 490 28.29 -0.50 12.74
C GLU A 490 26.86 -0.97 13.03
N ASN A 491 26.77 -1.98 13.91
CA ASN A 491 25.51 -2.56 14.39
C ASN A 491 24.55 -2.94 13.26
N VAL A 492 25.04 -3.68 12.27
CA VAL A 492 24.20 -4.30 11.26
C VAL A 492 23.43 -5.45 11.91
N PRO A 493 22.08 -5.47 11.88
CA PRO A 493 21.31 -6.57 12.42
C PRO A 493 21.47 -7.81 11.54
N TYR A 494 21.92 -8.91 12.13
CA TYR A 494 22.06 -10.19 11.45
C TYR A 494 21.76 -11.33 12.43
N HIS A 495 20.76 -12.15 12.11
CA HIS A 495 20.33 -13.28 12.94
C HIS A 495 19.96 -12.87 14.38
N GLY A 496 19.51 -11.62 14.58
CA GLY A 496 19.21 -11.06 15.90
C GLY A 496 20.45 -10.68 16.75
N HIS A 497 21.61 -10.56 16.10
CA HIS A 497 22.84 -10.04 16.66
C HIS A 497 23.23 -8.72 15.98
N ASP A 498 24.02 -7.90 16.66
CA ASP A 498 24.61 -6.71 16.06
C ASP A 498 26.03 -7.01 15.56
N VAL A 499 26.26 -6.85 14.26
CA VAL A 499 27.54 -7.08 13.60
C VAL A 499 28.17 -5.75 13.20
N THR A 500 29.45 -5.56 13.55
CA THR A 500 30.23 -4.39 13.11
C THR A 500 31.42 -4.82 12.26
N VAL A 501 31.53 -4.25 11.06
CA VAL A 501 32.67 -4.40 10.14
C VAL A 501 33.42 -3.08 10.11
N LEU A 502 34.71 -3.11 10.42
CA LEU A 502 35.57 -1.94 10.44
C LEU A 502 36.85 -2.21 9.67
N TRP A 503 37.24 -1.29 8.79
CA TRP A 503 38.56 -1.23 8.16
C TRP A 503 39.21 0.09 8.54
N ASP A 504 40.42 0.03 9.09
CA ASP A 504 41.23 1.21 9.41
C ASP A 504 42.70 0.88 9.18
N ARG A 505 43.30 1.41 8.11
CA ARG A 505 44.62 1.00 7.63
C ARG A 505 45.71 1.25 8.66
N ASP A 506 45.65 2.36 9.39
CA ASP A 506 46.67 2.75 10.38
C ASP A 506 46.17 2.75 11.83
N GLY A 507 44.86 2.57 12.03
CA GLY A 507 44.20 2.46 13.33
C GLY A 507 43.89 3.80 14.00
N ARG A 508 44.09 4.92 13.29
CA ARG A 508 43.92 6.26 13.86
C ARG A 508 42.52 6.82 13.69
N HIS A 509 41.75 6.33 12.72
CA HIS A 509 40.44 6.91 12.38
C HIS A 509 39.40 6.58 13.45
N TYR A 510 39.29 5.30 13.85
CA TYR A 510 38.31 4.87 14.88
C TYR A 510 38.95 4.58 16.25
N GLY A 511 40.28 4.60 16.34
CA GLY A 511 41.00 4.28 17.58
C GLY A 511 40.86 2.84 18.07
N GLN A 512 40.35 1.93 17.23
CA GLN A 512 40.18 0.50 17.56
C GLN A 512 41.43 -0.34 17.21
N GLY A 513 42.44 0.27 16.59
CA GLY A 513 43.70 -0.36 16.15
C GLY A 513 43.68 -0.74 14.67
N ALA A 514 44.87 -0.82 14.06
CA ALA A 514 45.01 -1.01 12.61
C ALA A 514 44.45 -2.34 12.09
N GLY A 515 44.06 -2.34 10.82
CA GLY A 515 43.56 -3.46 10.04
C GLY A 515 42.03 -3.55 9.94
N MET A 516 41.56 -4.68 9.42
CA MET A 516 40.16 -5.07 9.40
C MET A 516 39.79 -5.72 10.73
N ARG A 517 38.65 -5.31 11.31
CA ARG A 517 38.12 -5.80 12.60
C ARG A 517 36.64 -6.09 12.48
N LEU A 518 36.22 -7.21 13.06
CA LEU A 518 34.85 -7.69 13.03
C LEU A 518 34.37 -7.94 14.45
N TYR A 519 33.21 -7.40 14.79
CA TYR A 519 32.57 -7.54 16.09
C TYR A 519 31.20 -8.19 15.96
N VAL A 520 30.83 -8.96 16.97
CA VAL A 520 29.47 -9.52 17.16
C VAL A 520 29.07 -9.21 18.59
N ASP A 521 27.91 -8.57 18.77
CA ASP A 521 27.41 -8.18 20.09
C ASP A 521 28.51 -7.42 20.88
N GLY A 522 29.16 -6.45 20.22
CA GLY A 522 30.17 -5.57 20.82
C GLY A 522 31.52 -6.22 21.08
N ARG A 523 31.66 -7.52 20.80
CA ARG A 523 32.88 -8.29 21.06
C ARG A 523 33.67 -8.50 19.78
N LEU A 524 34.96 -8.16 19.80
CA LEU A 524 35.87 -8.44 18.68
C LEU A 524 35.99 -9.96 18.48
N VAL A 525 35.48 -10.47 17.37
CA VAL A 525 35.53 -11.90 17.02
C VAL A 525 36.63 -12.22 16.02
N ARG A 526 37.05 -11.23 15.22
CA ARG A 526 38.07 -11.43 14.18
C ARG A 526 38.82 -10.14 13.88
N GLN A 527 40.11 -10.29 13.56
CA GLN A 527 40.95 -9.19 13.08
C GLN A 527 41.92 -9.66 11.98
N SER A 528 42.35 -8.74 11.13
CA SER A 528 43.31 -8.97 10.05
C SER A 528 44.09 -7.70 9.74
N ALA A 529 45.40 -7.79 9.52
CA ALA A 529 46.23 -6.63 9.14
C ALA A 529 45.90 -6.08 7.73
N ALA A 530 45.25 -6.88 6.89
CA ALA A 530 44.84 -6.51 5.54
C ALA A 530 43.33 -6.73 5.35
N LEU A 531 42.74 -5.93 4.47
CA LEU A 531 41.37 -6.12 4.00
C LEU A 531 41.30 -7.41 3.17
N ARG A 532 40.46 -8.37 3.58
CA ARG A 532 40.36 -9.67 2.92
C ARG A 532 39.03 -10.35 3.19
N ASN A 533 38.63 -11.22 2.26
CA ASN A 533 37.48 -12.10 2.46
C ASN A 533 37.65 -12.92 3.75
N THR A 534 36.61 -12.93 4.58
CA THR A 534 36.63 -13.54 5.92
C THR A 534 35.25 -14.05 6.28
N THR A 535 35.16 -15.24 6.88
CA THR A 535 33.94 -15.75 7.50
C THR A 535 34.02 -15.61 9.01
N ILE A 536 32.95 -15.17 9.65
CA ILE A 536 32.80 -15.12 11.11
C ILE A 536 31.63 -15.99 11.57
N ASP A 537 31.77 -16.56 12.76
CA ASP A 537 30.68 -17.19 13.50
C ASP A 537 29.94 -16.08 14.26
N VAL A 538 28.66 -15.90 13.93
CA VAL A 538 27.78 -14.92 14.58
C VAL A 538 26.99 -15.59 15.71
N GLY A 539 26.85 -16.91 15.65
CA GLY A 539 26.04 -17.70 16.55
C GLY A 539 24.64 -17.95 16.01
N ARG A 540 23.86 -18.70 16.79
CA ARG A 540 22.51 -19.12 16.41
C ARG A 540 21.54 -17.95 16.34
N PRO A 541 20.61 -17.95 15.36
CA PRO A 541 19.55 -16.95 15.29
C PRO A 541 18.82 -16.70 16.60
N ARG A 542 18.71 -15.42 16.97
CA ARG A 542 17.88 -14.89 18.04
C ARG A 542 16.69 -14.17 17.41
N LEU A 543 15.63 -14.90 17.13
CA LEU A 543 14.43 -14.28 16.58
C LEU A 543 13.85 -13.31 17.62
N PRO A 544 13.63 -12.04 17.26
CA PRO A 544 12.92 -11.13 18.15
C PRO A 544 11.54 -11.72 18.43
N ARG A 545 11.05 -11.56 19.66
CA ARG A 545 9.60 -11.64 19.84
C ARG A 545 9.07 -10.43 19.10
N ALA A 546 8.14 -10.65 18.16
CA ALA A 546 7.36 -9.52 17.67
C ALA A 546 6.73 -8.89 18.92
N ASP A 547 6.96 -7.59 19.12
CA ASP A 547 6.05 -6.84 19.98
C ASP A 547 4.73 -6.94 19.24
N ASP A 548 3.88 -7.87 19.68
CA ASP A 548 2.64 -8.28 19.02
C ASP A 548 1.62 -7.13 19.09
N LEU A 549 1.97 -5.93 18.67
CA LEU A 549 1.16 -4.73 18.70
C LEU A 549 0.68 -4.42 17.28
N VAL A 550 -0.60 -4.07 17.18
CA VAL A 550 -1.24 -3.64 15.94
C VAL A 550 -1.90 -2.28 16.13
N ASP A 551 -1.95 -1.48 15.08
CA ASP A 551 -2.61 -0.17 15.10
C ASP A 551 -4.09 -0.29 14.75
N ASP A 552 -4.94 -0.17 15.75
CA ASP A 552 -6.40 -0.20 15.62
C ASP A 552 -7.00 1.09 15.08
N ALA A 553 -6.23 2.17 14.92
CA ALA A 553 -6.71 3.46 14.40
C ALA A 553 -6.51 3.59 12.88
N ALA A 554 -5.64 2.77 12.27
CA ALA A 554 -5.34 2.82 10.85
C ALA A 554 -6.57 2.54 9.97
N ASN A 555 -6.74 3.37 8.94
CA ASN A 555 -7.73 3.25 7.88
C ASN A 555 -7.25 3.95 6.57
N PRO A 556 -6.24 3.38 5.90
CA PRO A 556 -5.70 3.90 4.63
C PRO A 556 -6.72 3.96 3.49
N LEU A 557 -7.78 3.15 3.54
CA LEU A 557 -8.83 3.13 2.52
C LEU A 557 -9.86 4.23 2.72
N ARG A 558 -9.84 4.94 3.86
CA ARG A 558 -10.74 6.06 4.17
C ARG A 558 -12.22 5.69 4.08
N THR A 559 -12.54 4.42 4.38
CA THR A 559 -13.89 3.88 4.28
C THR A 559 -14.35 3.30 5.62
N GLY A 560 -15.62 3.49 5.95
CA GLY A 560 -16.22 2.89 7.14
C GLY A 560 -15.53 3.33 8.45
N TYR A 561 -15.11 2.35 9.26
CA TYR A 561 -14.46 2.56 10.56
C TYR A 561 -13.12 1.83 10.60
N PRO A 562 -12.14 2.35 11.34
CA PRO A 562 -12.18 3.53 12.21
C PRO A 562 -12.18 4.83 11.38
N ARG A 563 -12.76 5.91 11.90
CA ARG A 563 -12.89 7.18 11.15
C ARG A 563 -12.48 8.39 11.98
N PRO A 564 -12.00 9.48 11.35
CA PRO A 564 -11.57 10.65 12.09
C PRO A 564 -12.77 11.40 12.69
N ILE A 565 -12.54 12.02 13.85
CA ILE A 565 -13.44 12.99 14.47
C ILE A 565 -12.64 14.25 14.80
N THR A 566 -13.11 15.41 14.35
CA THR A 566 -12.39 16.68 14.53
C THR A 566 -13.34 17.79 14.97
N SER A 567 -12.82 18.81 15.66
CA SER A 567 -13.57 20.06 15.91
C SER A 567 -13.50 21.03 14.73
N TYR A 568 -12.39 20.99 14.01
CA TYR A 568 -12.06 21.83 12.88
C TYR A 568 -11.04 21.11 12.01
N THR A 569 -11.13 21.27 10.71
CA THR A 569 -10.11 20.82 9.75
C THR A 569 -9.86 21.99 8.80
N SER A 570 -8.60 22.31 8.56
CA SER A 570 -8.22 23.32 7.55
C SER A 570 -8.88 23.00 6.21
N PRO A 571 -9.39 23.99 5.46
CA PRO A 571 -10.01 23.76 4.15
C PRO A 571 -9.03 23.24 3.09
N TYR A 572 -7.73 23.22 3.39
CA TYR A 572 -6.67 22.67 2.55
C TYR A 572 -6.28 21.23 2.93
N ASP A 573 -6.75 20.71 4.08
CA ASP A 573 -6.39 19.40 4.59
C ASP A 573 -7.58 18.43 4.58
N ASN A 574 -7.29 17.14 4.75
CA ASN A 574 -8.31 16.11 4.95
C ASN A 574 -8.11 15.43 6.31
N ALA A 575 -9.20 15.30 7.08
CA ALA A 575 -9.15 14.65 8.38
C ALA A 575 -8.72 13.18 8.29
N TRP A 576 -8.94 12.49 7.16
CA TRP A 576 -8.52 11.11 6.97
C TRP A 576 -7.01 10.92 6.86
N ASN A 577 -6.26 11.98 6.53
CA ASN A 577 -4.82 11.90 6.35
C ASN A 577 -4.07 11.46 7.62
N ALA A 578 -4.63 11.72 8.80
CA ALA A 578 -4.02 11.33 10.07
C ALA A 578 -4.51 9.98 10.62
N LEU A 579 -5.13 9.15 9.76
CA LEU A 579 -5.37 7.72 9.99
C LEU A 579 -4.99 6.90 8.75
N ASP A 580 -4.23 7.44 7.80
CA ASP A 580 -4.04 6.77 6.51
C ASP A 580 -2.81 5.87 6.46
N GLY A 581 -2.15 5.71 7.61
CA GLY A 581 -0.99 4.86 7.82
C GLY A 581 0.34 5.49 7.41
N LYS A 582 0.35 6.72 6.87
CA LYS A 582 1.56 7.38 6.38
C LYS A 582 2.13 8.31 7.45
N VAL A 583 3.42 8.16 7.75
CA VAL A 583 4.16 9.09 8.62
C VAL A 583 5.19 9.85 7.80
N TRP A 584 4.80 11.02 7.33
CA TRP A 584 5.59 11.92 6.49
C TRP A 584 5.64 13.35 7.06
N TYR A 585 6.83 13.98 7.01
CA TYR A 585 7.04 15.32 7.58
C TYR A 585 7.46 16.38 6.57
N ASN A 586 7.80 16.04 5.33
CA ASN A 586 8.16 17.07 4.34
C ASN A 586 6.90 17.68 3.70
N GLU A 587 7.01 18.80 3.00
CA GLU A 587 5.84 19.48 2.39
C GLU A 587 5.31 18.81 1.12
N VAL A 588 6.10 17.96 0.47
CA VAL A 588 5.78 17.31 -0.81
C VAL A 588 5.77 15.78 -0.59
N PRO A 589 4.72 15.05 -0.94
CA PRO A 589 3.48 15.56 -1.51
C PRO A 589 2.69 16.40 -0.50
N GLN A 590 1.95 17.38 -1.03
CA GLN A 590 1.04 18.21 -0.23
C GLN A 590 -0.13 17.39 0.35
N ASN A 591 -0.82 17.94 1.35
CA ASN A 591 -2.05 17.38 1.89
C ASN A 591 -1.94 15.94 2.43
N THR A 592 -0.81 15.58 3.04
CA THR A 592 -0.57 14.27 3.68
C THR A 592 -0.79 14.27 5.19
N ARG A 593 -1.42 15.32 5.74
CA ARG A 593 -1.62 15.49 7.18
C ARG A 593 -2.94 16.16 7.48
N TRP A 594 -3.33 16.18 8.75
CA TRP A 594 -4.41 17.01 9.27
C TRP A 594 -3.83 18.22 10.01
N THR A 595 -4.38 19.41 9.81
CA THR A 595 -4.10 20.57 10.66
C THR A 595 -5.38 21.30 11.06
N ASN A 596 -5.33 22.02 12.18
CA ASN A 596 -6.34 23.02 12.51
C ASN A 596 -5.96 24.44 12.05
N TYR A 597 -5.14 24.55 10.99
CA TYR A 597 -4.68 25.83 10.46
C TYR A 597 -5.85 26.77 10.14
N ALA A 598 -5.75 28.03 10.56
CA ALA A 598 -6.79 29.05 10.46
C ALA A 598 -8.07 28.81 11.29
N SER A 599 -8.06 27.86 12.22
CA SER A 599 -9.14 27.68 13.19
C SER A 599 -9.38 28.96 14.01
N PRO A 600 -10.65 29.37 14.23
CA PRO A 600 -10.97 30.47 15.14
C PRO A 600 -10.85 30.06 16.62
N ASN A 601 -10.66 28.76 16.90
CA ASN A 601 -10.67 28.22 18.25
C ASN A 601 -9.29 28.31 18.91
N ALA A 602 -9.27 28.60 20.21
CA ALA A 602 -8.04 28.50 21.01
C ALA A 602 -7.63 27.03 21.28
N ASN A 603 -8.60 26.12 21.22
CA ASN A 603 -8.39 24.68 21.38
C ASN A 603 -9.22 23.95 20.33
N ASP A 604 -8.61 22.94 19.71
CA ASP A 604 -9.27 22.04 18.77
C ASP A 604 -8.96 20.59 19.15
N PHE A 605 -9.70 19.64 18.59
CA PHE A 605 -9.40 18.23 18.75
C PHE A 605 -9.30 17.50 17.43
N TYR A 606 -8.46 16.47 17.45
CA TYR A 606 -8.43 15.38 16.49
C TYR A 606 -8.58 14.07 17.24
N GLY A 607 -9.26 13.09 16.65
CA GLY A 607 -9.51 11.82 17.30
C GLY A 607 -10.00 10.77 16.32
N VAL A 608 -10.27 9.59 16.88
CA VAL A 608 -10.75 8.43 16.12
C VAL A 608 -12.02 7.89 16.76
N ASP A 609 -13.01 7.63 15.92
CA ASP A 609 -14.20 6.84 16.22
C ASP A 609 -13.96 5.44 15.69
N PHE A 610 -13.79 4.46 16.57
CA PHE A 610 -13.59 3.06 16.22
C PHE A 610 -14.88 2.37 15.80
N GLY A 611 -16.06 2.98 16.01
CA GLY A 611 -17.37 2.46 15.63
C GLY A 611 -17.92 1.32 16.49
N ALA A 612 -17.05 0.57 17.17
CA ALA A 612 -17.39 -0.47 18.14
C ALA A 612 -16.51 -0.32 19.41
N PRO A 613 -16.90 -0.91 20.55
CA PRO A 613 -16.05 -0.92 21.74
C PRO A 613 -14.68 -1.57 21.45
N THR A 614 -13.61 -0.79 21.58
CA THR A 614 -12.23 -1.19 21.31
C THR A 614 -11.39 -1.01 22.58
N PRO A 615 -10.55 -1.99 22.96
CA PRO A 615 -9.56 -1.81 24.02
C PRO A 615 -8.46 -0.85 23.55
N VAL A 616 -8.12 0.15 24.37
CA VAL A 616 -7.10 1.15 24.07
C VAL A 616 -6.19 1.31 25.28
N GLY A 617 -4.87 1.32 25.08
CA GLY A 617 -3.88 1.48 26.14
C GLY A 617 -2.57 2.18 25.76
N ASP A 618 -2.24 2.28 24.48
CA ASP A 618 -1.06 2.96 23.94
C ASP A 618 -1.49 3.85 22.76
N ILE A 619 -1.53 5.16 22.96
CA ILE A 619 -1.82 6.14 21.91
C ILE A 619 -0.51 6.82 21.50
N ARG A 620 -0.26 6.84 20.20
CA ARG A 620 0.86 7.57 19.60
C ARG A 620 0.33 8.54 18.58
N TRP A 621 0.82 9.77 18.60
CA TRP A 621 0.49 10.72 17.55
C TRP A 621 1.75 11.42 17.05
N HIS A 622 1.81 11.57 15.73
CA HIS A 622 2.94 12.16 15.02
C HIS A 622 2.66 13.63 14.80
N GLY A 623 3.36 14.50 15.53
CA GLY A 623 3.17 15.95 15.42
C GLY A 623 3.83 16.48 14.16
N TYR A 624 3.19 17.44 13.50
CA TYR A 624 3.73 18.15 12.34
C TYR A 624 4.21 19.56 12.72
N ASP A 625 5.37 19.95 12.20
CA ASP A 625 5.98 21.28 12.39
C ASP A 625 6.58 21.76 11.06
N ASP A 626 6.03 22.84 10.52
CA ASP A 626 6.52 23.47 9.28
C ASP A 626 7.55 24.59 9.56
N GLY A 627 7.92 24.81 10.82
CA GLY A 627 8.75 25.93 11.26
C GLY A 627 8.05 27.30 11.20
N GLY A 628 6.78 27.33 10.79
CA GLY A 628 6.00 28.50 10.43
C GLY A 628 4.63 28.53 11.10
N GLY A 629 3.56 28.33 10.32
CA GLY A 629 2.18 28.49 10.76
C GLY A 629 1.66 27.31 11.58
N VAL A 630 2.28 26.15 11.47
CA VAL A 630 1.93 24.93 12.19
C VAL A 630 3.11 24.50 13.05
N LYS A 631 2.87 24.33 14.35
CA LYS A 631 3.90 24.09 15.36
C LYS A 631 3.46 23.01 16.35
N PRO A 632 4.39 22.48 17.17
CA PRO A 632 4.02 21.59 18.26
C PRO A 632 3.00 22.25 19.18
N ALA A 633 1.97 21.50 19.59
CA ALA A 633 0.93 21.99 20.48
C ALA A 633 1.53 22.58 21.77
N ALA A 634 0.92 23.66 22.31
CA ALA A 634 1.35 24.21 23.60
C ALA A 634 1.07 23.23 24.75
N ALA A 635 -0.03 22.50 24.64
CA ALA A 635 -0.43 21.40 25.50
C ALA A 635 -1.42 20.49 24.75
N TYR A 636 -1.61 19.27 25.24
CA TYR A 636 -2.71 18.41 24.81
C TYR A 636 -3.28 17.60 25.97
N SER A 637 -4.52 17.15 25.79
CA SER A 637 -5.24 16.25 26.70
C SER A 637 -5.83 15.07 25.94
N LEU A 638 -5.66 13.85 26.46
CA LEU A 638 -6.21 12.64 25.84
C LEU A 638 -7.51 12.24 26.53
N GLN A 639 -8.59 12.19 25.77
CA GLN A 639 -9.93 11.90 26.24
C GLN A 639 -10.52 10.66 25.58
N TYR A 640 -11.40 9.97 26.30
CA TYR A 640 -12.18 8.84 25.80
C TYR A 640 -13.68 9.08 25.97
N TRP A 641 -14.48 8.43 25.13
CA TRP A 641 -15.93 8.48 25.22
C TRP A 641 -16.44 7.42 26.21
N THR A 642 -17.25 7.85 27.18
CA THR A 642 -17.83 6.96 28.21
C THR A 642 -19.14 6.29 27.78
N GLY A 643 -19.59 6.54 26.54
CA GLY A 643 -20.94 6.20 26.06
C GLY A 643 -21.91 7.39 26.14
N SER A 644 -21.62 8.40 26.97
CA SER A 644 -22.48 9.59 27.12
C SER A 644 -21.75 10.92 27.25
N ALA A 645 -20.46 10.91 27.61
CA ALA A 645 -19.65 12.10 27.77
C ALA A 645 -18.17 11.81 27.49
N TRP A 646 -17.43 12.87 27.11
CA TRP A 646 -15.97 12.84 27.03
C TRP A 646 -15.36 13.01 28.42
N GLN A 647 -14.37 12.18 28.75
CA GLN A 647 -13.59 12.28 29.98
C GLN A 647 -12.09 12.10 29.69
N GLU A 648 -11.25 12.72 30.50
CA GLU A 648 -9.80 12.47 30.47
C GLU A 648 -9.49 11.00 30.77
N ILE A 649 -8.53 10.43 30.04
CA ILE A 649 -8.07 9.07 30.31
C ILE A 649 -7.30 9.06 31.65
N PRO A 650 -7.66 8.19 32.61
CA PRO A 650 -6.97 8.12 33.89
C PRO A 650 -5.59 7.44 33.76
N GLY A 651 -4.63 7.84 34.60
CA GLY A 651 -3.36 7.13 34.73
C GLY A 651 -2.41 7.23 33.53
N GLN A 652 -2.53 8.28 32.71
CA GLN A 652 -1.64 8.56 31.58
C GLN A 652 -0.17 8.70 32.03
N VAL A 653 0.72 8.05 31.29
CA VAL A 653 2.17 8.26 31.32
C VAL A 653 2.58 8.77 29.94
N ARG A 654 3.22 9.93 29.89
CA ARG A 654 3.70 10.55 28.64
C ARG A 654 5.20 10.35 28.55
N GLU A 655 5.65 9.85 27.41
CA GLU A 655 7.09 9.70 27.16
C GLU A 655 7.72 11.07 26.94
N GLN A 656 7.09 11.91 26.10
CA GLN A 656 7.49 13.29 25.89
C GLN A 656 6.78 14.21 26.89
N ALA A 657 7.55 14.87 27.76
CA ALA A 657 7.01 15.80 28.75
C ALA A 657 6.36 17.04 28.13
N ARG A 658 6.81 17.43 26.93
CA ARG A 658 6.21 18.49 26.11
C ARG A 658 5.94 17.94 24.71
N PRO A 659 4.90 18.44 24.01
CA PRO A 659 4.63 18.00 22.65
C PRO A 659 5.82 18.29 21.74
N VAL A 660 6.23 17.32 20.94
CA VAL A 660 7.28 17.46 19.92
C VAL A 660 6.67 17.52 18.52
N GLY A 661 7.28 18.30 17.64
CA GLY A 661 6.95 18.35 16.21
C GLY A 661 7.92 17.50 15.41
N ASN A 662 7.49 17.05 14.24
CA ASN A 662 8.20 16.14 13.35
C ASN A 662 8.78 14.92 14.10
N GLY A 663 7.94 14.35 14.98
CA GLY A 663 8.30 13.27 15.88
C GLY A 663 7.08 12.64 16.57
N VAL A 664 7.33 11.57 17.32
CA VAL A 664 6.30 10.80 18.02
C VAL A 664 6.01 11.38 19.40
N ASN A 665 4.73 11.48 19.73
CA ASN A 665 4.23 11.78 21.06
C ASN A 665 3.46 10.57 21.59
N ARG A 666 4.05 9.82 22.55
CA ARG A 666 3.48 8.58 23.09
C ARG A 666 2.85 8.76 24.47
N ILE A 667 1.68 8.14 24.63
CA ILE A 667 0.88 8.16 25.87
C ILE A 667 0.43 6.73 26.18
N THR A 668 0.90 6.17 27.30
CA THR A 668 0.45 4.85 27.79
C THR A 668 -0.42 4.99 29.03
N PHE A 669 -1.35 4.06 29.24
CA PHE A 669 -2.29 4.09 30.36
C PHE A 669 -2.92 2.71 30.59
N PRO A 670 -3.56 2.47 31.77
CA PRO A 670 -4.35 1.25 31.97
C PRO A 670 -5.44 1.11 30.90
N VAL A 671 -5.56 -0.07 30.30
CA VAL A 671 -6.47 -0.32 29.18
C VAL A 671 -7.90 0.12 29.52
N VAL A 672 -8.49 0.94 28.65
CA VAL A 672 -9.90 1.33 28.68
C VAL A 672 -10.61 0.77 27.44
N THR A 673 -11.86 0.32 27.60
CA THR A 673 -12.69 -0.06 26.45
C THR A 673 -13.61 1.09 26.10
N THR A 674 -13.49 1.62 24.89
CA THR A 674 -14.26 2.77 24.39
C THR A 674 -14.52 2.65 22.90
N SER A 675 -15.54 3.33 22.40
CA SER A 675 -15.75 3.47 20.96
C SER A 675 -14.99 4.65 20.35
N LYS A 676 -14.52 5.63 21.16
CA LYS A 676 -13.86 6.83 20.63
C LYS A 676 -12.79 7.38 21.56
N VAL A 677 -11.72 7.90 20.97
CA VAL A 677 -10.69 8.70 21.68
C VAL A 677 -10.42 9.99 20.91
N ARG A 678 -9.97 11.03 21.62
CA ARG A 678 -9.54 12.30 21.00
C ARG A 678 -8.43 12.97 21.79
N LEU A 679 -7.55 13.66 21.07
CA LEU A 679 -6.57 14.60 21.59
C LEU A 679 -7.15 16.00 21.48
N VAL A 680 -7.30 16.69 22.61
CA VAL A 680 -7.65 18.12 22.67
C VAL A 680 -6.37 18.92 22.76
N PHE A 681 -6.06 19.69 21.73
CA PHE A 681 -4.86 20.50 21.60
C PHE A 681 -5.12 21.95 22.02
N THR A 682 -4.15 22.55 22.70
CA THR A 682 -4.08 24.00 22.89
C THR A 682 -3.11 24.58 21.87
N ASN A 683 -3.62 25.54 21.08
CA ASN A 683 -2.82 26.18 20.03
C ASN A 683 -1.68 27.01 20.64
N PRO A 684 -0.45 26.91 20.09
CA PRO A 684 0.63 27.83 20.46
C PRO A 684 0.30 29.27 20.03
N PRO A 685 0.79 30.30 20.73
CA PRO A 685 0.51 31.69 20.37
C PRO A 685 0.88 32.01 18.91
N GLY A 686 -0.11 32.39 18.10
CA GLY A 686 0.07 32.79 16.71
C GLY A 686 0.34 31.63 15.74
N ALA A 687 0.16 30.38 16.16
CA ALA A 687 0.35 29.20 15.32
C ALA A 687 -0.71 28.13 15.63
N PHE A 688 -0.76 27.12 14.78
CA PHE A 688 -1.73 26.03 14.78
C PHE A 688 -1.02 24.69 15.04
N VAL A 689 -1.79 23.61 15.11
CA VAL A 689 -1.32 22.25 15.38
C VAL A 689 -1.60 21.37 14.17
N GLY A 690 -0.65 20.50 13.86
CA GLY A 690 -0.78 19.47 12.84
C GLY A 690 -0.48 18.09 13.37
N VAL A 691 -1.18 17.10 12.83
CA VAL A 691 -1.00 15.67 13.11
C VAL A 691 -0.81 14.98 11.76
N THR A 692 0.31 14.30 11.61
CA THR A 692 0.58 13.45 10.45
C THR A 692 -0.13 12.11 10.59
N GLU A 693 -0.15 11.52 11.79
CA GLU A 693 -0.83 10.24 12.05
C GLU A 693 -1.23 10.12 13.53
N LEU A 694 -2.39 9.54 13.81
CA LEU A 694 -2.87 9.14 15.13
C LEU A 694 -3.06 7.61 15.17
N GLN A 695 -2.35 6.96 16.08
CA GLN A 695 -2.28 5.50 16.19
C GLN A 695 -2.77 5.03 17.55
N SER A 696 -3.37 3.83 17.57
CA SER A 696 -3.84 3.12 18.76
C SER A 696 -3.28 1.71 18.79
N TRP A 697 -2.18 1.51 19.51
CA TRP A 697 -1.47 0.25 19.55
C TRP A 697 -2.04 -0.71 20.61
N THR A 698 -2.41 -1.91 20.18
CA THR A 698 -3.03 -2.95 21.02
C THR A 698 -2.35 -4.30 20.80
N PRO A 699 -2.15 -5.12 21.85
CA PRO A 699 -1.70 -6.50 21.69
C PRO A 699 -2.63 -7.35 20.79
N SER A 700 -2.09 -7.94 19.72
CA SER A 700 -2.70 -8.90 18.82
C SER A 700 -1.67 -9.93 18.34
N SER A 701 -1.80 -11.15 18.83
CA SER A 701 -0.90 -12.26 18.54
C SER A 701 -1.03 -12.73 17.08
N PRO A 702 0.10 -13.00 16.39
CA PRO A 702 0.11 -13.55 15.04
C PRO A 702 -0.20 -15.06 14.97
N ASP A 703 -0.36 -15.73 16.12
CA ASP A 703 -0.60 -17.18 16.25
C ASP A 703 -1.93 -17.65 15.60
N ALA A 704 -2.82 -16.70 15.31
CA ALA A 704 -4.05 -16.96 14.61
C ALA A 704 -4.36 -15.91 13.54
N ARG A 705 -5.25 -16.28 12.62
CA ARG A 705 -5.94 -15.36 11.70
C ARG A 705 -7.44 -15.52 11.87
N ILE A 706 -8.16 -14.41 11.88
CA ILE A 706 -9.61 -14.41 11.98
C ILE A 706 -10.20 -14.20 10.58
N GLY A 707 -11.40 -14.71 10.34
CA GLY A 707 -12.18 -14.39 9.16
C GLY A 707 -13.62 -14.22 9.59
N VAL A 708 -14.28 -13.17 9.11
CA VAL A 708 -15.68 -12.86 9.42
C VAL A 708 -16.48 -12.83 8.12
N GLY A 709 -17.58 -13.56 8.05
CA GLY A 709 -18.39 -13.64 6.84
C GLY A 709 -19.88 -13.89 7.08
N PRO A 710 -20.72 -13.80 6.04
CA PRO A 710 -20.35 -13.63 4.63
C PRO A 710 -20.08 -12.16 4.26
N ALA A 711 -18.85 -11.85 3.86
CA ALA A 711 -18.47 -10.54 3.32
C ALA A 711 -18.57 -10.54 1.78
N ASN A 712 -18.85 -9.38 1.18
CA ASN A 712 -18.84 -9.19 -0.27
C ASN A 712 -17.39 -9.06 -0.80
N ALA A 713 -17.23 -8.81 -2.11
CA ALA A 713 -15.92 -8.65 -2.75
C ALA A 713 -15.08 -7.50 -2.17
N ASN A 714 -15.73 -6.49 -1.59
CA ASN A 714 -15.08 -5.35 -0.93
C ASN A 714 -14.82 -5.62 0.56
N GLY A 715 -14.98 -6.86 1.02
CA GLY A 715 -14.76 -7.23 2.42
C GLY A 715 -15.81 -6.63 3.36
N VAL A 716 -17.01 -6.26 2.89
CA VAL A 716 -18.09 -5.70 3.73
C VAL A 716 -19.19 -6.74 3.98
N VAL A 717 -19.63 -6.87 5.23
CA VAL A 717 -20.77 -7.73 5.59
C VAL A 717 -22.06 -6.91 5.57
N THR A 718 -22.96 -7.23 4.64
CA THR A 718 -24.25 -6.54 4.50
C THR A 718 -25.33 -7.14 5.42
N VAL A 719 -25.89 -6.33 6.31
CA VAL A 719 -26.79 -6.76 7.39
C VAL A 719 -28.21 -6.24 7.18
N LYS A 720 -29.17 -7.15 6.99
CA LYS A 720 -30.60 -6.80 6.78
C LYS A 720 -31.31 -6.46 8.11
N ARG A 721 -32.02 -7.42 8.70
CA ARG A 721 -32.57 -7.32 10.08
C ARG A 721 -31.78 -8.20 11.03
N GLY A 722 -31.54 -9.45 10.63
CA GLY A 722 -30.58 -10.34 11.24
C GLY A 722 -30.02 -11.31 10.21
N ILE A 723 -28.73 -11.62 10.27
CA ILE A 723 -28.05 -12.53 9.34
C ILE A 723 -27.24 -13.58 10.12
N PRO A 724 -27.04 -14.79 9.57
CA PRO A 724 -25.98 -15.66 10.05
C PRO A 724 -24.62 -14.99 9.83
N LEU A 725 -23.75 -15.09 10.83
CA LEU A 725 -22.39 -14.57 10.79
C LEU A 725 -21.43 -15.69 11.22
N ASP A 726 -20.46 -16.01 10.37
CA ASP A 726 -19.45 -17.01 10.63
C ASP A 726 -18.14 -16.33 11.00
N VAL A 727 -17.60 -16.69 12.17
CA VAL A 727 -16.29 -16.24 12.63
C VAL A 727 -15.36 -17.43 12.66
N THR A 728 -14.37 -17.43 11.78
CA THR A 728 -13.40 -18.52 11.62
C THR A 728 -12.05 -18.11 12.20
N VAL A 729 -11.47 -18.95 13.06
CA VAL A 729 -10.10 -18.76 13.58
C VAL A 729 -9.22 -19.83 12.99
N ARG A 730 -8.18 -19.44 12.27
CA ARG A 730 -7.16 -20.32 11.68
C ARG A 730 -5.89 -20.26 12.51
N ASN A 731 -5.34 -21.42 12.88
CA ASN A 731 -4.05 -21.52 13.56
C ASN A 731 -2.90 -21.38 12.54
N THR A 732 -2.03 -20.39 12.76
CA THR A 732 -0.84 -20.13 11.93
C THR A 732 0.42 -20.76 12.51
N THR A 733 0.39 -21.22 13.76
CA THR A 733 1.55 -21.81 14.44
C THR A 733 1.74 -23.30 14.15
N GLN A 734 2.89 -23.81 14.56
CA GLN A 734 3.22 -25.25 14.54
C GLN A 734 2.72 -26.01 15.78
N SER A 735 2.09 -25.33 16.75
CA SER A 735 1.51 -25.95 17.96
C SER A 735 -0.01 -25.78 17.98
N PRO A 736 -0.76 -26.64 18.69
CA PRO A 736 -2.22 -26.46 18.79
C PRO A 736 -2.57 -25.19 19.60
N LEU A 737 -3.55 -24.41 19.14
CA LEU A 737 -4.16 -23.35 19.96
C LEU A 737 -5.14 -24.00 20.93
N VAL A 738 -4.88 -23.93 22.23
CA VAL A 738 -5.66 -24.68 23.23
C VAL A 738 -6.77 -23.83 23.84
N SER A 739 -7.96 -24.42 23.98
CA SER A 739 -9.16 -23.79 24.56
C SER A 739 -9.54 -22.45 23.92
N PRO A 740 -9.59 -22.37 22.57
CA PRO A 740 -9.92 -21.13 21.87
C PRO A 740 -11.34 -20.67 22.21
N ARG A 741 -11.51 -19.35 22.34
CA ARG A 741 -12.80 -18.67 22.52
C ARG A 741 -12.86 -17.49 21.58
N VAL A 742 -14.07 -17.13 21.17
CA VAL A 742 -14.34 -15.94 20.36
C VAL A 742 -15.34 -15.04 21.09
N SER A 743 -15.03 -13.75 21.13
CA SER A 743 -15.95 -12.67 21.54
C SER A 743 -16.13 -11.68 20.41
N LEU A 744 -17.33 -11.07 20.33
CA LEU A 744 -17.64 -10.02 19.36
C LEU A 744 -17.98 -8.73 20.10
N ALA A 745 -17.27 -7.64 19.81
CA ALA A 745 -17.68 -6.29 20.14
C ALA A 745 -18.45 -5.72 18.94
N VAL A 746 -19.70 -5.31 19.17
CA VAL A 746 -20.60 -4.77 18.13
C VAL A 746 -20.97 -3.32 18.46
N PRO A 747 -21.45 -2.53 17.48
CA PRO A 747 -21.84 -1.15 17.73
C PRO A 747 -23.01 -1.04 18.72
N ASP A 748 -23.19 0.16 19.28
CA ASP A 748 -24.30 0.44 20.18
C ASP A 748 -25.66 0.11 19.52
N GLY A 749 -26.51 -0.61 20.25
CA GLY A 749 -27.83 -1.05 19.77
C GLY A 749 -27.83 -2.30 18.89
N TRP A 750 -26.67 -2.77 18.42
CA TRP A 750 -26.54 -4.05 17.71
C TRP A 750 -26.48 -5.23 18.68
N SER A 751 -26.76 -6.43 18.18
CA SER A 751 -26.57 -7.67 18.95
C SER A 751 -25.96 -8.77 18.11
N ALA A 752 -25.06 -9.55 18.70
CA ALA A 752 -24.53 -10.78 18.12
C ALA A 752 -24.78 -11.95 19.08
N THR A 753 -25.72 -12.83 18.73
CA THR A 753 -26.08 -13.99 19.58
C THR A 753 -25.41 -15.25 19.05
N PRO A 754 -24.60 -15.96 19.85
CA PRO A 754 -23.95 -17.19 19.40
C PRO A 754 -24.98 -18.31 19.16
N ALA A 755 -24.79 -19.10 18.11
CA ALA A 755 -25.54 -20.32 17.90
C ALA A 755 -25.11 -21.39 18.92
N ALA A 756 -26.02 -22.33 19.24
CA ALA A 756 -25.70 -23.45 20.12
C ALA A 756 -24.65 -24.36 19.45
N GLY A 757 -23.42 -24.33 19.96
CA GLY A 757 -22.29 -25.11 19.44
C GLY A 757 -21.39 -25.62 20.56
N ARG A 758 -20.63 -26.69 20.28
CA ARG A 758 -19.62 -27.18 21.22
C ARG A 758 -18.35 -26.30 21.12
N PRO A 759 -17.76 -25.89 22.27
CA PRO A 759 -16.48 -25.19 22.24
C PRO A 759 -15.40 -26.13 21.68
N ALA A 760 -14.49 -25.60 20.88
CA ALA A 760 -13.31 -26.34 20.44
C ALA A 760 -12.36 -26.56 21.63
N ALA A 761 -11.87 -27.79 21.80
CA ALA A 761 -10.85 -28.07 22.80
C ALA A 761 -9.46 -27.55 22.37
N ALA A 762 -9.15 -27.64 21.07
CA ALA A 762 -7.96 -27.10 20.45
C ALA A 762 -8.16 -26.89 18.94
N ILE A 763 -7.39 -25.97 18.34
CA ILE A 763 -7.25 -25.82 16.88
C ILE A 763 -5.88 -26.37 16.48
N PRO A 764 -5.79 -27.50 15.74
CA PRO A 764 -4.51 -28.04 15.30
C PRO A 764 -3.76 -27.09 14.36
N PRO A 765 -2.42 -27.24 14.22
CA PRO A 765 -1.62 -26.47 13.27
C PRO A 765 -2.22 -26.42 11.86
N GLY A 766 -2.29 -25.23 11.27
CA GLY A 766 -2.80 -25.00 9.92
C GLY A 766 -4.31 -25.25 9.71
N ARG A 767 -5.06 -25.63 10.76
CA ARG A 767 -6.51 -25.86 10.69
C ARG A 767 -7.28 -24.64 11.17
N SER A 768 -8.57 -24.62 10.84
CA SER A 768 -9.50 -23.58 11.27
C SER A 768 -10.65 -24.16 12.09
N TRP A 769 -11.24 -23.34 12.95
CA TRP A 769 -12.50 -23.61 13.62
C TRP A 769 -13.46 -22.43 13.43
N THR A 770 -14.75 -22.71 13.26
CA THR A 770 -15.77 -21.67 12.99
C THR A 770 -16.78 -21.61 14.13
N TRP A 771 -17.08 -20.39 14.56
CA TRP A 771 -18.17 -20.05 15.47
C TRP A 771 -19.27 -19.33 14.69
N ASN A 772 -20.50 -19.79 14.83
CA ASN A 772 -21.64 -19.18 14.17
C ASN A 772 -22.38 -18.25 15.14
N TYR A 773 -22.75 -17.08 14.66
CA TYR A 773 -23.54 -16.08 15.36
C TYR A 773 -24.75 -15.68 14.52
N THR A 774 -25.73 -15.04 15.15
CA THR A 774 -26.73 -14.23 14.45
C THR A 774 -26.46 -12.77 14.78
N LEU A 775 -26.08 -11.99 13.78
CA LEU A 775 -25.83 -10.56 13.89
C LEU A 775 -27.11 -9.80 13.52
N THR A 776 -27.56 -8.91 14.40
CA THR A 776 -28.82 -8.17 14.28
C THR A 776 -28.57 -6.67 14.45
N ALA A 777 -29.01 -5.88 13.48
CA ALA A 777 -28.95 -4.42 13.53
C ALA A 777 -30.13 -3.85 14.35
N PRO A 778 -30.00 -2.66 14.97
CA PRO A 778 -31.09 -2.05 15.73
C PRO A 778 -32.30 -1.72 14.85
N ALA A 779 -33.48 -1.74 15.44
CA ALA A 779 -34.69 -1.30 14.75
C ALA A 779 -34.58 0.18 14.38
N GLY A 780 -34.63 0.50 13.09
CA GLY A 780 -34.46 1.86 12.59
C GLY A 780 -33.02 2.23 12.20
N ALA A 781 -32.10 1.26 12.11
CA ALA A 781 -30.81 1.51 11.48
C ALA A 781 -31.01 2.00 10.04
N GLU A 782 -30.40 3.13 9.70
CA GLU A 782 -30.55 3.76 8.39
C GLU A 782 -30.00 2.84 7.28
N PRO A 783 -30.79 2.50 6.25
CA PRO A 783 -30.31 1.77 5.08
C PRO A 783 -29.05 2.41 4.48
N GLY A 784 -28.05 1.59 4.17
CA GLY A 784 -26.77 2.03 3.61
C GLY A 784 -25.76 2.52 4.65
N SER A 785 -26.18 2.73 5.91
CA SER A 785 -25.26 3.22 6.94
C SER A 785 -24.14 2.21 7.23
N ALA A 786 -22.91 2.73 7.35
CA ALA A 786 -21.73 1.97 7.74
C ALA A 786 -21.73 1.68 9.25
N ALA A 787 -21.26 0.50 9.61
CA ALA A 787 -21.02 0.06 10.97
C ALA A 787 -19.77 -0.85 10.99
N THR A 788 -19.34 -1.29 12.16
CA THR A 788 -18.21 -2.22 12.25
C THR A 788 -18.35 -3.13 13.47
N LEU A 789 -17.70 -4.29 13.45
CA LEU A 789 -17.54 -5.12 14.64
C LEU A 789 -16.07 -5.50 14.81
N THR A 790 -15.69 -5.86 16.04
CA THR A 790 -14.38 -6.46 16.32
C THR A 790 -14.59 -7.88 16.82
N ALA A 791 -14.01 -8.85 16.11
CA ALA A 791 -13.92 -10.23 16.54
C ALA A 791 -12.59 -10.46 17.25
N THR A 792 -12.62 -10.99 18.48
CA THR A 792 -11.42 -11.31 19.25
C THR A 792 -11.39 -12.80 19.56
N ALA A 793 -10.31 -13.48 19.20
CA ALA A 793 -10.01 -14.84 19.60
C ALA A 793 -9.06 -14.82 20.80
N SER A 794 -9.34 -15.62 21.83
CA SER A 794 -8.43 -15.84 22.97
C SER A 794 -8.12 -17.33 23.11
N TYR A 795 -6.86 -17.68 23.30
CA TYR A 795 -6.40 -19.07 23.35
C TYR A 795 -5.11 -19.19 24.15
N ARG A 796 -4.71 -20.42 24.49
CA ARG A 796 -3.33 -20.67 24.93
C ARG A 796 -2.45 -21.00 23.74
N GLY A 797 -1.47 -20.15 23.47
CA GLY A 797 -0.50 -20.28 22.38
C GLY A 797 0.70 -21.17 22.73
N PRO A 798 1.70 -21.26 21.84
CA PRO A 798 2.91 -22.06 22.04
C PRO A 798 3.71 -21.67 23.29
N GLY A 799 3.68 -20.39 23.67
CA GLY A 799 4.33 -19.86 24.88
C GLY A 799 3.66 -20.27 26.20
N GLY A 800 2.50 -20.94 26.16
CA GLY A 800 1.74 -21.37 27.33
C GLY A 800 0.91 -20.27 28.02
N GLY A 801 1.15 -19.01 27.67
CA GLY A 801 0.35 -17.83 28.04
C GLY A 801 -1.02 -17.81 27.38
N THR A 802 -1.90 -16.93 27.84
CA THR A 802 -3.14 -16.60 27.12
C THR A 802 -2.85 -15.49 26.14
N GLU A 803 -3.02 -15.79 24.87
CA GLU A 803 -2.83 -14.87 23.75
C GLU A 803 -4.19 -14.44 23.21
N THR A 804 -4.20 -13.27 22.55
CA THR A 804 -5.38 -12.75 21.85
C THR A 804 -5.03 -12.29 20.45
N THR A 805 -5.84 -12.64 19.45
CA THR A 805 -5.83 -12.02 18.12
C THR A 805 -7.16 -11.32 17.94
N HIS A 806 -7.19 -10.17 17.28
CA HIS A 806 -8.44 -9.54 16.89
C HIS A 806 -8.45 -9.10 15.44
N GLN A 807 -9.66 -8.94 14.91
CA GLN A 807 -9.90 -8.43 13.57
C GLN A 807 -11.16 -7.58 13.54
N ARG A 808 -11.05 -6.41 12.94
CA ARG A 808 -12.17 -5.53 12.65
C ARG A 808 -12.84 -5.98 11.35
N GLN A 809 -14.17 -5.87 11.30
CA GLN A 809 -14.97 -6.22 10.14
C GLN A 809 -15.97 -5.11 9.84
N ASN A 810 -15.84 -4.49 8.67
CA ASN A 810 -16.79 -3.49 8.18
C ASN A 810 -18.14 -4.12 7.88
N LEU A 811 -19.19 -3.41 8.31
CA LEU A 811 -20.59 -3.77 8.16
C LEU A 811 -21.31 -2.66 7.39
N GLN A 812 -22.35 -3.02 6.66
CA GLN A 812 -23.27 -2.07 6.05
C GLN A 812 -24.70 -2.51 6.30
N VAL A 813 -25.57 -1.61 6.72
CA VAL A 813 -27.00 -1.90 6.84
C VAL A 813 -27.58 -2.03 5.44
N ALA A 814 -28.20 -3.18 5.15
CA ALA A 814 -28.76 -3.44 3.83
C ALA A 814 -29.90 -2.48 3.51
N HIS A 815 -29.99 -2.07 2.26
CA HIS A 815 -31.22 -1.49 1.73
C HIS A 815 -32.35 -2.52 1.70
N LEU A 816 -33.60 -2.07 1.91
CA LEU A 816 -34.79 -2.95 1.89
C LEU A 816 -34.93 -3.62 0.51
N ALA A 817 -35.34 -4.89 0.48
CA ALA A 817 -35.41 -5.69 -0.74
C ALA A 817 -36.21 -4.97 -1.86
N GLY A 818 -35.60 -4.83 -3.04
CA GLY A 818 -36.13 -4.05 -4.18
C GLY A 818 -35.49 -2.67 -4.35
N ARG A 819 -34.73 -2.20 -3.35
CA ARG A 819 -33.85 -1.03 -3.44
C ARG A 819 -32.39 -1.50 -3.45
N HIS A 820 -31.74 -1.50 -4.62
CA HIS A 820 -30.27 -1.60 -4.69
C HIS A 820 -29.64 -0.25 -4.32
N ASP A 821 -28.47 -0.30 -3.69
CA ASP A 821 -27.59 0.83 -3.37
C ASP A 821 -27.30 1.65 -4.63
N PRO A 822 -27.03 2.96 -4.50
CA PRO A 822 -26.51 3.74 -5.62
C PRO A 822 -25.21 3.12 -6.14
N VAL A 823 -25.01 3.18 -7.45
CA VAL A 823 -23.79 2.72 -8.13
C VAL A 823 -22.78 3.85 -8.34
N GLY A 824 -23.17 5.07 -7.96
CA GLY A 824 -22.31 6.25 -7.82
C GLY A 824 -23.05 7.34 -7.04
N ALA A 825 -22.36 8.04 -6.14
CA ALA A 825 -22.92 9.12 -5.34
C ALA A 825 -21.87 10.20 -5.02
N TRP A 826 -22.01 11.38 -5.62
CA TRP A 826 -21.16 12.55 -5.39
C TRP A 826 -21.93 13.57 -4.55
N ARG A 827 -21.57 13.66 -3.27
CA ARG A 827 -22.21 14.61 -2.33
C ARG A 827 -21.86 16.07 -2.66
N LEU A 828 -20.69 16.30 -3.28
CA LEU A 828 -20.19 17.65 -3.60
C LEU A 828 -19.95 18.52 -2.35
N ASP A 829 -19.61 17.85 -1.24
CA ASP A 829 -19.35 18.42 0.08
C ASP A 829 -17.86 18.68 0.37
N GLU A 830 -16.98 18.49 -0.63
CA GLU A 830 -15.53 18.61 -0.46
C GLU A 830 -15.09 20.04 -0.09
N GLY A 831 -15.80 21.05 -0.59
CA GLY A 831 -15.54 22.47 -0.29
C GLY A 831 -14.24 23.05 -0.88
N SER A 832 -13.34 22.22 -1.42
CA SER A 832 -12.11 22.61 -2.11
C SER A 832 -11.58 21.47 -2.99
N GLY A 833 -10.51 21.71 -3.75
CA GLY A 833 -9.85 20.69 -4.59
C GLY A 833 -10.44 20.52 -5.99
N THR A 834 -9.89 19.55 -6.74
CA THR A 834 -10.21 19.26 -8.15
C THR A 834 -10.82 17.87 -8.35
N ILE A 835 -11.22 17.18 -7.28
CA ILE A 835 -11.85 15.87 -7.33
C ILE A 835 -13.12 15.92 -6.50
N ALA A 836 -14.23 15.44 -7.07
CA ALA A 836 -15.46 15.13 -6.35
C ALA A 836 -15.48 13.61 -6.11
N HIS A 837 -15.56 13.20 -4.85
CA HIS A 837 -15.42 11.80 -4.48
C HIS A 837 -16.73 11.03 -4.60
N ASP A 838 -16.66 9.81 -5.11
CA ASP A 838 -17.78 8.88 -5.12
C ASP A 838 -17.88 8.16 -3.78
N THR A 839 -18.95 8.44 -3.04
CA THR A 839 -19.21 7.88 -1.70
C THR A 839 -19.92 6.52 -1.74
N ALA A 840 -20.40 6.08 -2.91
CA ALA A 840 -21.13 4.82 -3.08
C ALA A 840 -20.34 3.76 -3.86
N GLY A 841 -19.37 4.18 -4.68
CA GLY A 841 -18.55 3.32 -5.52
C GLY A 841 -17.07 3.70 -5.51
N ALA A 842 -16.45 3.64 -6.68
CA ALA A 842 -15.05 4.00 -6.90
C ALA A 842 -14.89 4.92 -8.13
N HIS A 843 -15.94 5.68 -8.45
CA HIS A 843 -16.01 6.51 -9.66
C HIS A 843 -15.79 7.99 -9.34
N ASP A 844 -14.63 8.35 -8.80
CA ASP A 844 -14.29 9.76 -8.54
C ASP A 844 -14.38 10.60 -9.82
N ALA A 845 -14.90 11.82 -9.68
CA ALA A 845 -15.09 12.74 -10.79
C ALA A 845 -14.05 13.87 -10.73
N THR A 846 -13.25 14.01 -11.79
CA THR A 846 -12.23 15.06 -11.90
C THR A 846 -12.85 16.35 -12.44
N LEU A 847 -12.62 17.46 -11.74
CA LEU A 847 -13.08 18.80 -12.11
C LEU A 847 -12.20 19.40 -13.20
N THR A 848 -12.83 20.03 -14.20
CA THR A 848 -12.20 20.78 -15.28
C THR A 848 -12.65 22.23 -15.25
N GLY A 849 -11.73 23.17 -15.52
CA GLY A 849 -12.03 24.60 -15.62
C GLY A 849 -12.16 25.32 -14.27
N SER A 850 -11.77 24.68 -13.16
CA SER A 850 -11.76 25.25 -11.80
C SER A 850 -13.12 25.83 -11.35
N PRO A 851 -14.18 25.01 -11.32
CA PRO A 851 -15.46 25.43 -10.74
C PRO A 851 -15.32 25.80 -9.27
N ALA A 852 -16.18 26.70 -8.80
CA ALA A 852 -16.15 27.17 -7.42
C ALA A 852 -16.99 26.26 -6.51
N TRP A 853 -16.52 26.02 -5.29
CA TRP A 853 -17.32 25.42 -4.25
C TRP A 853 -18.13 26.50 -3.52
N VAL A 854 -19.45 26.33 -3.45
CA VAL A 854 -20.38 27.28 -2.82
C VAL A 854 -21.26 26.55 -1.80
N PRO A 855 -21.96 27.24 -0.89
CA PRO A 855 -22.95 26.58 -0.03
C PRO A 855 -24.01 25.84 -0.85
N GLY A 856 -24.21 24.55 -0.55
CA GLY A 856 -25.16 23.66 -1.21
C GLY A 856 -26.53 23.63 -0.53
N VAL A 857 -27.36 22.66 -0.92
CA VAL A 857 -28.60 22.30 -0.23
C VAL A 857 -28.26 21.64 1.12
N THR A 858 -27.21 20.82 1.13
CA THR A 858 -26.49 20.34 2.31
C THR A 858 -25.01 20.60 2.08
N GLY A 859 -24.25 20.96 3.13
CA GLY A 859 -22.81 21.25 3.02
C GLY A 859 -22.43 22.20 1.87
N THR A 860 -21.71 21.71 0.87
CA THR A 860 -21.27 22.49 -0.30
C THR A 860 -21.84 21.97 -1.62
N ALA A 861 -21.63 22.72 -2.70
CA ALA A 861 -22.07 22.38 -4.05
C ALA A 861 -21.07 22.91 -5.07
N LEU A 862 -21.09 22.35 -6.29
CA LEU A 862 -20.33 22.89 -7.42
C LEU A 862 -21.08 24.02 -8.10
N GLN A 863 -20.47 25.20 -8.14
CA GLN A 863 -20.90 26.32 -8.96
C GLN A 863 -20.17 26.30 -10.31
N LEU A 864 -20.96 26.19 -11.37
CA LEU A 864 -20.51 26.14 -12.76
C LEU A 864 -20.86 27.44 -13.50
N ASP A 865 -20.02 27.83 -14.46
CA ASP A 865 -20.12 29.08 -15.22
C ASP A 865 -20.98 28.99 -16.49
N GLY A 866 -21.28 27.78 -16.94
CA GLY A 866 -21.97 27.52 -18.20
C GLY A 866 -21.15 27.82 -19.44
N THR A 867 -19.81 27.76 -19.39
CA THR A 867 -18.96 27.96 -20.58
C THR A 867 -17.85 26.93 -20.78
N GLY A 868 -17.36 26.29 -19.71
CA GLY A 868 -16.32 25.26 -19.85
C GLY A 868 -16.00 24.47 -18.58
N GLN A 869 -16.74 24.71 -17.49
CA GLN A 869 -16.55 24.03 -16.22
C GLN A 869 -17.44 22.79 -16.12
N TYR A 870 -16.89 21.70 -15.62
CA TYR A 870 -17.61 20.44 -15.37
C TYR A 870 -16.78 19.52 -14.47
N ALA A 871 -17.37 18.42 -14.01
CA ALA A 871 -16.66 17.27 -13.45
C ALA A 871 -17.00 16.02 -14.27
N GLN A 872 -16.09 15.05 -14.36
CA GLN A 872 -16.36 13.79 -15.04
C GLN A 872 -15.59 12.61 -14.45
N THR A 873 -16.17 11.41 -14.54
CA THR A 873 -15.52 10.16 -14.14
C THR A 873 -14.51 9.68 -15.19
N SER A 874 -13.65 8.71 -14.83
CA SER A 874 -12.68 8.10 -15.76
C SER A 874 -13.33 7.20 -16.83
N GLY A 875 -14.55 6.72 -16.57
CA GLY A 875 -15.31 5.82 -17.46
C GLY A 875 -16.79 5.78 -17.10
N PRO A 876 -17.59 4.90 -17.73
CA PRO A 876 -19.04 4.83 -17.51
C PRO A 876 -19.38 4.35 -16.10
N VAL A 877 -20.52 4.80 -15.60
CA VAL A 877 -21.06 4.41 -14.28
C VAL A 877 -22.34 3.59 -14.43
N LEU A 878 -23.14 3.89 -15.46
CA LEU A 878 -24.42 3.25 -15.75
C LEU A 878 -24.35 2.41 -17.03
N ASP A 879 -25.14 1.33 -17.10
CA ASP A 879 -25.59 0.77 -18.39
C ASP A 879 -26.86 1.49 -18.83
N THR A 880 -26.70 2.48 -19.71
CA THR A 880 -27.80 3.34 -20.18
C THR A 880 -28.77 2.64 -21.15
N THR A 881 -28.48 1.41 -21.57
CA THR A 881 -29.41 0.61 -22.36
C THR A 881 -30.45 -0.11 -21.51
N GLY A 882 -30.14 -0.32 -20.22
CA GLY A 882 -30.98 -1.00 -19.24
C GLY A 882 -31.77 -0.06 -18.32
N ASN A 883 -32.28 -0.62 -17.22
CA ASN A 883 -33.00 0.10 -16.18
C ASN A 883 -32.04 0.98 -15.37
N PHE A 884 -32.29 2.29 -15.29
CA PHE A 884 -31.48 3.18 -14.45
C PHE A 884 -32.26 4.39 -13.95
N SER A 885 -31.71 5.02 -12.92
CA SER A 885 -32.19 6.31 -12.42
C SER A 885 -31.01 7.21 -12.07
N VAL A 886 -31.22 8.52 -12.21
CA VAL A 886 -30.25 9.57 -11.86
C VAL A 886 -30.98 10.66 -11.10
N SER A 887 -30.38 11.18 -10.03
CA SER A 887 -30.88 12.37 -9.33
C SER A 887 -29.77 13.38 -9.07
N ALA A 888 -30.17 14.64 -8.95
CA ALA A 888 -29.30 15.73 -8.52
C ALA A 888 -30.14 16.88 -7.94
N TRP A 889 -29.59 17.57 -6.95
CA TRP A 889 -30.02 18.93 -6.65
C TRP A 889 -29.38 19.89 -7.65
N VAL A 890 -30.19 20.75 -8.25
CA VAL A 890 -29.73 21.68 -9.29
C VAL A 890 -30.30 23.07 -9.09
N ARG A 891 -29.49 24.09 -9.39
CA ARG A 891 -29.89 25.50 -9.47
C ARG A 891 -29.43 26.08 -10.78
N LEU A 892 -30.34 26.70 -11.52
CA LEU A 892 -30.03 27.45 -12.75
C LEU A 892 -29.93 28.94 -12.43
N ASP A 893 -28.84 29.58 -12.85
CA ASP A 893 -28.70 31.03 -12.71
C ASP A 893 -29.28 31.78 -13.91
N ARG A 894 -29.38 31.11 -15.08
CA ARG A 894 -29.95 31.65 -16.33
C ARG A 894 -30.57 30.54 -17.19
N THR A 895 -31.41 30.94 -18.15
CA THR A 895 -32.21 30.05 -19.02
C THR A 895 -32.14 30.48 -20.50
N ASP A 896 -30.99 30.99 -20.92
CA ASP A 896 -30.73 31.55 -22.25
C ASP A 896 -30.23 30.50 -23.27
N ALA A 897 -29.78 29.33 -22.80
CA ALA A 897 -29.30 28.23 -23.63
C ALA A 897 -29.65 26.86 -23.03
N TRP A 898 -29.42 25.79 -23.79
CA TRP A 898 -29.46 24.42 -23.30
C TRP A 898 -28.40 24.21 -22.21
N ALA A 899 -28.74 23.48 -21.17
CA ALA A 899 -27.85 23.26 -20.02
C ALA A 899 -28.11 21.90 -19.40
N THR A 900 -27.09 21.05 -19.25
CA THR A 900 -27.21 19.70 -18.71
C THR A 900 -26.44 19.55 -17.39
N ALA A 901 -27.14 19.17 -16.32
CA ALA A 901 -26.56 19.01 -14.99
C ALA A 901 -25.87 17.65 -14.85
N VAL A 902 -26.46 16.58 -15.38
CA VAL A 902 -25.87 15.23 -15.35
C VAL A 902 -26.14 14.51 -16.67
N SER A 903 -25.11 13.87 -17.23
CA SER A 903 -25.21 13.02 -18.43
C SER A 903 -24.19 11.88 -18.40
N GLN A 904 -24.28 10.92 -19.32
CA GLN A 904 -23.20 9.96 -19.59
C GLN A 904 -22.87 9.93 -21.08
N ASP A 905 -21.58 9.92 -21.40
CA ASP A 905 -21.08 10.12 -22.75
C ASP A 905 -21.28 8.93 -23.68
N GLY A 906 -21.72 9.23 -24.89
CA GLY A 906 -21.80 8.29 -25.99
C GLY A 906 -21.28 8.89 -27.29
N ASP A 907 -21.28 8.08 -28.33
CA ASP A 907 -20.85 8.48 -29.68
C ASP A 907 -22.01 8.32 -30.67
N PRO A 908 -22.55 9.40 -31.26
CA PRO A 908 -22.10 10.79 -31.15
C PRO A 908 -22.79 11.60 -30.05
N SER A 909 -23.59 11.00 -29.17
CA SER A 909 -24.44 11.75 -28.22
C SER A 909 -24.52 11.06 -26.87
N SER A 910 -24.71 11.83 -25.78
CA SER A 910 -24.93 11.28 -24.45
C SER A 910 -26.17 10.38 -24.41
N GLY A 911 -26.10 9.33 -23.60
CA GLY A 911 -27.18 8.34 -23.45
C GLY A 911 -28.42 8.89 -22.74
N PHE A 912 -28.22 9.88 -21.88
CA PHE A 912 -29.29 10.67 -21.28
C PHE A 912 -28.80 12.07 -20.93
N TYR A 913 -29.76 12.96 -20.63
CA TYR A 913 -29.52 14.34 -20.23
C TYR A 913 -30.50 14.69 -19.11
N LEU A 914 -30.02 14.94 -17.89
CA LEU A 914 -30.80 15.56 -16.82
C LEU A 914 -30.56 17.06 -16.87
N GLN A 915 -31.49 17.81 -17.47
CA GLN A 915 -31.16 19.09 -18.10
C GLN A 915 -32.27 20.16 -18.05
N TYR A 916 -31.93 21.37 -18.48
CA TYR A 916 -32.86 22.39 -18.96
C TYR A 916 -32.94 22.33 -20.49
N SER A 917 -34.17 22.25 -21.01
CA SER A 917 -34.49 22.37 -22.44
C SER A 917 -34.85 23.82 -22.75
N ALA A 918 -33.95 24.51 -23.46
CA ALA A 918 -34.21 25.87 -23.93
C ALA A 918 -35.33 25.92 -24.99
N ALA A 919 -35.49 24.88 -25.79
CA ALA A 919 -36.54 24.82 -26.81
C ALA A 919 -37.95 24.71 -26.20
N ASP A 920 -38.09 24.03 -25.06
CA ASP A 920 -39.39 23.86 -24.39
C ASP A 920 -39.58 24.85 -23.23
N ASN A 921 -38.52 25.53 -22.83
CA ASN A 921 -38.44 26.30 -21.59
C ASN A 921 -38.92 25.48 -20.37
N ARG A 922 -38.30 24.31 -20.19
CA ARG A 922 -38.64 23.31 -19.17
C ARG A 922 -37.41 22.57 -18.67
N LEU A 923 -37.41 22.15 -17.40
CA LEU A 923 -36.54 21.07 -16.92
C LEU A 923 -36.96 19.77 -17.60
N ALA A 924 -36.00 18.93 -17.96
CA ALA A 924 -36.21 17.77 -18.81
C ALA A 924 -35.29 16.61 -18.42
N PHE A 925 -35.78 15.39 -18.68
CA PHE A 925 -34.96 14.19 -18.76
C PHE A 925 -35.04 13.68 -20.20
N SER A 926 -33.94 13.82 -20.95
CA SER A 926 -33.93 13.66 -22.41
C SER A 926 -33.07 12.49 -22.85
N THR A 927 -33.34 12.03 -24.08
CA THR A 927 -32.45 11.23 -24.94
C THR A 927 -32.15 12.04 -26.20
N SER A 928 -31.37 11.46 -27.12
CA SER A 928 -31.13 12.06 -28.44
C SER A 928 -32.42 12.18 -29.29
N ALA A 929 -33.44 11.35 -29.01
CA ALA A 929 -34.65 11.24 -29.80
C ALA A 929 -35.86 11.99 -29.21
N GLY A 930 -35.88 12.30 -27.92
CA GLY A 930 -36.99 13.00 -27.27
C GLY A 930 -36.78 13.22 -25.77
N ARG A 931 -37.81 13.66 -25.05
CA ARG A 931 -37.66 14.07 -23.64
C ARG A 931 -38.95 14.08 -22.83
N ALA A 932 -38.82 13.69 -21.56
CA ALA A 932 -39.81 13.95 -20.52
C ALA A 932 -39.63 15.39 -20.03
N LEU A 933 -40.73 16.10 -19.74
CA LEU A 933 -40.70 17.52 -19.37
C LEU A 933 -41.39 17.78 -18.04
N SER A 934 -40.86 18.75 -17.31
CA SER A 934 -41.55 19.40 -16.20
C SER A 934 -42.83 20.11 -16.65
N ASP A 935 -43.82 20.16 -15.77
CA ASP A 935 -45.13 20.76 -16.06
C ASP A 935 -45.02 22.29 -16.19
N VAL A 936 -44.12 22.90 -15.41
CA VAL A 936 -43.92 24.35 -15.33
C VAL A 936 -42.48 24.74 -15.68
N ALA A 937 -42.29 25.97 -16.13
CA ALA A 937 -40.96 26.51 -16.38
C ALA A 937 -40.17 26.68 -15.05
N PRO A 938 -38.85 26.45 -15.04
CA PRO A 938 -38.02 26.65 -13.86
C PRO A 938 -37.88 28.14 -13.52
N GLN A 939 -37.67 28.43 -12.23
CA GLN A 939 -37.30 29.73 -11.71
C GLN A 939 -35.78 29.77 -11.51
N THR A 940 -35.11 30.81 -11.99
CA THR A 940 -33.68 30.97 -11.75
C THR A 940 -33.37 31.26 -10.29
N GLY A 941 -32.19 30.83 -9.82
CA GLY A 941 -31.74 30.99 -8.44
C GLY A 941 -32.41 30.05 -7.42
N ARG A 942 -33.38 29.23 -7.84
CA ARG A 942 -34.04 28.23 -6.98
C ARG A 942 -33.39 26.85 -7.15
N TRP A 943 -33.17 26.16 -6.03
CA TRP A 943 -32.80 24.75 -6.01
C TRP A 943 -34.00 23.86 -6.31
N TYR A 944 -33.80 22.88 -7.18
CA TYR A 944 -34.75 21.82 -7.54
C TYR A 944 -34.10 20.47 -7.30
N HIS A 945 -34.83 19.52 -6.73
CA HIS A 945 -34.40 18.12 -6.76
C HIS A 945 -34.97 17.46 -8.02
N LEU A 946 -34.10 17.10 -8.96
CA LEU A 946 -34.50 16.41 -10.18
C LEU A 946 -34.15 14.94 -10.08
N ALA A 947 -35.05 14.08 -10.54
CA ALA A 947 -34.74 12.68 -10.80
C ALA A 947 -35.27 12.23 -12.16
N GLY A 948 -34.39 11.65 -12.97
CA GLY A 948 -34.73 10.98 -14.21
C GLY A 948 -34.77 9.47 -13.99
N VAL A 949 -35.82 8.81 -14.46
CA VAL A 949 -36.01 7.36 -14.35
C VAL A 949 -36.23 6.79 -15.74
N HIS A 950 -35.35 5.87 -16.15
CA HIS A 950 -35.51 5.04 -17.34
C HIS A 950 -35.91 3.62 -16.94
N ASP A 951 -37.13 3.25 -17.31
CA ASP A 951 -37.66 1.90 -17.22
C ASP A 951 -37.61 1.26 -18.61
N ALA A 952 -36.57 0.49 -18.86
CA ALA A 952 -36.33 -0.21 -20.12
C ALA A 952 -37.35 -1.34 -20.34
N ASP A 953 -37.88 -1.94 -19.28
CA ASP A 953 -38.93 -2.97 -19.38
C ASP A 953 -40.25 -2.38 -19.88
N ALA A 954 -40.57 -1.15 -19.45
CA ALA A 954 -41.72 -0.37 -19.92
C ALA A 954 -41.42 0.50 -21.16
N GLY A 955 -40.15 0.66 -21.53
CA GLY A 955 -39.69 1.55 -22.60
C GLY A 955 -40.00 3.03 -22.33
N SER A 956 -39.84 3.50 -21.08
CA SER A 956 -40.29 4.83 -20.65
C SER A 956 -39.24 5.62 -19.88
N TYR A 957 -39.26 6.94 -20.08
CA TYR A 957 -38.48 7.96 -19.40
C TYR A 957 -39.43 8.88 -18.65
N VAL A 958 -39.22 9.01 -17.33
CA VAL A 958 -40.03 9.86 -16.44
C VAL A 958 -39.11 10.85 -15.74
N LEU A 959 -39.53 12.11 -15.69
CA LEU A 959 -38.91 13.14 -14.86
C LEU A 959 -39.72 13.32 -13.58
N TYR A 960 -39.02 13.45 -12.47
CA TYR A 960 -39.55 13.89 -11.19
C TYR A 960 -38.91 15.24 -10.83
N VAL A 961 -39.72 16.15 -10.30
CA VAL A 961 -39.28 17.46 -9.80
C VAL A 961 -39.77 17.59 -8.37
N ASP A 962 -38.83 17.81 -7.43
CA ASP A 962 -39.08 17.89 -5.99
C ASP A 962 -39.90 16.68 -5.47
N GLY A 963 -39.55 15.48 -5.95
CA GLY A 963 -40.19 14.21 -5.60
C GLY A 963 -41.51 13.91 -6.33
N VAL A 964 -42.00 14.83 -7.18
CA VAL A 964 -43.30 14.67 -7.88
C VAL A 964 -43.08 14.30 -9.35
N ALA A 965 -43.69 13.19 -9.79
CA ALA A 965 -43.69 12.76 -11.19
C ALA A 965 -44.36 13.80 -12.09
N GLN A 966 -43.72 14.14 -13.20
CA GLN A 966 -44.22 15.13 -14.16
C GLN A 966 -45.13 14.47 -15.21
N ALA A 967 -46.11 15.22 -15.73
CA ALA A 967 -47.16 14.64 -16.57
C ALA A 967 -46.67 14.20 -17.96
N LYS A 968 -45.63 14.85 -18.49
CA LYS A 968 -45.08 14.55 -19.82
C LYS A 968 -43.90 13.58 -19.70
N THR A 969 -44.16 12.31 -20.01
CA THR A 969 -43.14 11.26 -20.15
C THR A 969 -42.65 11.15 -21.60
N TRP A 970 -41.58 10.38 -21.80
CA TRP A 970 -41.09 10.01 -23.13
C TRP A 970 -41.01 8.50 -23.26
N ASN A 971 -41.43 7.97 -24.40
CA ASN A 971 -41.43 6.53 -24.64
C ASN A 971 -40.39 6.19 -25.71
N GLN A 972 -39.48 5.29 -25.36
CA GLN A 972 -38.43 4.80 -26.24
C GLN A 972 -38.12 3.34 -25.82
N PRO A 973 -38.44 2.34 -26.65
CA PRO A 973 -38.30 0.92 -26.29
C PRO A 973 -36.88 0.41 -26.05
N ALA A 974 -35.84 1.13 -26.51
CA ALA A 974 -34.44 0.76 -26.33
C ALA A 974 -33.64 2.00 -25.92
N GLY A 975 -32.91 1.92 -24.81
CA GLY A 975 -32.03 3.00 -24.36
C GLY A 975 -30.84 3.24 -25.28
N ASP A 976 -30.29 4.44 -25.24
CA ASP A 976 -29.12 4.84 -26.04
C ASP A 976 -27.84 4.38 -25.33
N ALA A 977 -26.98 3.62 -26.01
CA ALA A 977 -25.72 3.14 -25.45
C ALA A 977 -24.71 4.29 -25.28
N ALA A 978 -24.19 4.46 -24.08
CA ALA A 978 -23.24 5.51 -23.74
C ALA A 978 -22.06 4.94 -22.92
N PRO A 979 -21.00 4.44 -23.58
CA PRO A 979 -19.89 3.76 -22.89
C PRO A 979 -18.82 4.71 -22.32
N GLY A 980 -18.99 6.03 -22.45
CA GLY A 980 -18.04 7.03 -21.97
C GLY A 980 -18.33 7.52 -20.55
N SER A 981 -17.58 8.53 -20.10
CA SER A 981 -17.65 9.10 -18.76
C SER A 981 -19.05 9.58 -18.38
N LEU A 982 -19.40 9.42 -17.10
CA LEU A 982 -20.48 10.20 -16.49
C LEU A 982 -19.96 11.63 -16.24
N ALA A 983 -20.74 12.61 -16.64
CA ALA A 983 -20.39 14.02 -16.55
C ALA A 983 -21.40 14.78 -15.67
N ILE A 984 -20.86 15.65 -14.82
CA ILE A 984 -21.59 16.62 -14.01
C ILE A 984 -21.31 18.01 -14.59
N GLY A 985 -22.34 18.68 -15.10
CA GLY A 985 -22.26 20.05 -15.59
C GLY A 985 -22.13 20.25 -17.10
N ARG A 986 -22.21 19.18 -17.91
CA ARG A 986 -22.22 19.25 -19.39
C ARG A 986 -22.79 17.97 -20.01
N ALA A 987 -22.89 17.95 -21.34
CA ALA A 987 -23.22 16.76 -22.14
C ALA A 987 -22.37 16.64 -23.42
N VAL A 988 -22.53 15.54 -24.17
CA VAL A 988 -22.00 15.36 -25.53
C VAL A 988 -23.14 15.32 -26.53
N SER A 989 -23.03 16.10 -27.61
CA SER A 989 -23.96 16.09 -28.73
C SER A 989 -23.20 16.28 -30.04
N GLY A 990 -23.49 15.45 -31.06
CA GLY A 990 -22.78 15.47 -32.34
C GLY A 990 -21.26 15.26 -32.23
N GLY A 991 -20.80 14.50 -31.23
CA GLY A 991 -19.39 14.20 -30.97
C GLY A 991 -18.60 15.35 -30.32
N ARG A 992 -19.29 16.34 -29.74
CA ARG A 992 -18.66 17.50 -29.08
C ARG A 992 -19.28 17.77 -27.72
N HIS A 993 -18.48 18.32 -26.80
CA HIS A 993 -19.01 18.86 -25.55
C HIS A 993 -20.04 19.96 -25.84
N SER A 994 -21.14 19.94 -25.09
CA SER A 994 -22.33 20.76 -25.28
C SER A 994 -23.05 21.00 -23.96
N ASP A 995 -24.04 21.87 -23.99
CA ASP A 995 -24.97 22.15 -22.89
C ASP A 995 -24.30 22.38 -21.52
N PRO A 996 -23.30 23.26 -21.43
CA PRO A 996 -22.65 23.54 -20.15
C PRO A 996 -23.64 24.14 -19.15
N TRP A 997 -23.62 23.68 -17.90
CA TRP A 997 -24.57 24.10 -16.87
C TRP A 997 -24.21 25.46 -16.25
N PRO A 998 -25.08 26.48 -16.30
CA PRO A 998 -24.84 27.76 -15.62
C PRO A 998 -25.54 27.79 -14.26
N GLY A 999 -24.86 27.33 -13.21
CA GLY A 999 -25.40 27.34 -11.85
C GLY A 999 -24.85 26.27 -10.92
N GLY A 1000 -25.58 26.01 -9.83
CA GLY A 1000 -25.20 25.05 -8.81
C GLY A 1000 -25.63 23.62 -9.14
N VAL A 1001 -24.78 22.63 -8.83
CA VAL A 1001 -25.13 21.20 -8.81
C VAL A 1001 -24.64 20.59 -7.49
N ASP A 1002 -25.49 19.77 -6.88
CA ASP A 1002 -25.30 19.19 -5.54
C ASP A 1002 -25.92 17.78 -5.48
N ASP A 1003 -25.41 16.92 -4.59
CA ASP A 1003 -25.88 15.57 -4.28
C ASP A 1003 -26.31 14.73 -5.51
N VAL A 1004 -25.35 14.45 -6.39
CA VAL A 1004 -25.58 13.64 -7.60
C VAL A 1004 -25.56 12.17 -7.23
N VAL A 1005 -26.62 11.43 -7.56
CA VAL A 1005 -26.72 10.00 -7.25
C VAL A 1005 -27.28 9.22 -8.43
N VAL A 1006 -26.72 8.04 -8.69
CA VAL A 1006 -27.13 7.16 -9.78
C VAL A 1006 -27.38 5.73 -9.34
N TRP A 1007 -28.33 5.05 -9.98
CA TRP A 1007 -28.72 3.67 -9.69
C TRP A 1007 -28.91 2.86 -10.97
N ASN A 1008 -28.43 1.61 -10.98
CA ASN A 1008 -28.74 0.62 -12.03
C ASN A 1008 -30.12 -0.04 -11.82
N ARG A 1009 -31.14 0.76 -11.47
CA ARG A 1009 -32.53 0.33 -11.34
C ARG A 1009 -33.51 1.48 -11.51
N VAL A 1010 -34.77 1.14 -11.74
CA VAL A 1010 -35.92 2.06 -11.67
C VAL A 1010 -36.16 2.48 -10.21
N LEU A 1011 -36.20 3.79 -9.95
CA LEU A 1011 -36.69 4.34 -8.70
C LEU A 1011 -38.22 4.50 -8.75
N THR A 1012 -38.88 4.12 -7.66
CA THR A 1012 -40.32 4.33 -7.50
C THR A 1012 -40.62 5.72 -6.93
N ALA A 1013 -41.86 6.20 -7.06
CA ALA A 1013 -42.28 7.44 -6.39
C ALA A 1013 -42.02 7.41 -4.87
N THR A 1014 -42.10 6.24 -4.22
CA THR A 1014 -41.79 6.05 -2.80
C THR A 1014 -40.28 6.11 -2.51
N ASP A 1015 -39.42 5.91 -3.51
CA ASP A 1015 -37.98 6.07 -3.37
C ASP A 1015 -37.56 7.54 -3.46
N LEU A 1016 -38.40 8.38 -4.06
CA LEU A 1016 -38.14 9.79 -4.40
C LEU A 1016 -38.96 10.78 -3.56
N ALA A 1017 -39.86 10.28 -2.71
CA ALA A 1017 -40.68 11.04 -1.76
C ALA A 1017 -40.10 10.93 -0.35
#